data_AF-A0A428S1T2-F1
#
_entry.id   AF-A0A428S1T2-F1
#
_cell.length_a   1.000
_cell.length_b   1.000
_cell.length_c   1.000
_cell.angle_alpha   90.00
_cell.angle_beta   90.00
_cell.angle_gamma   90.00
#
_symmetry.space_group_name_H-M   'P 1'
#
loop_
_entity.id
_entity.type
_entity.pdbx_description
1 polymer ?
#
loop_
_entity_poly.entity_id
_entity_poly.type
_entity_poly.pdbx_seq_one_letter_code
_entity_poly.pdbx_strand_id
1 'polypeptide(L)'
;MVKTFQSQDDGFDLQIECPTYSDAAWPTRRPSVSRLPQLPPYEHAKQLYAAQHAYIGTIFSFLDPTVFGEHMHEIYSKPLDLSDRQTCLIYCQVLLMFAYGQMYSINQWTGNDGPPGFSYFMQALELLPDIHEEGSVLFVEVLSLVGYFMQNLNRRDAAFLYIGLASRMAISLGLHQEVSDPTLDKTAREHRRRLWWSVYSMDRIICAKSGNPITIADGDIGTGIEPEISSVAILYHYTKLSRILGNIIENVYRKSRKIGSNLVESVQTIMGDLNLWLRNLPPQLRPDFNKPDKDISRESVSMFLHYYQCINMTARPLLFHVVQKRLQDFGRNGTATADWREGLSQTTIVVIEACISAACASTTILAAAAERNLVALILVMVDIAFPPTPREHEAMKQALEILRGMADRGNGHIGARRQSLLNLQTMINKVPSASPATPTVTSAFEAGFDPVLSDPGDGLTGWSDGGEASTGIGSIGDAEGIEVGITDDEDRTIESAFPFSVNHPGESLLGISHTMATQNGERSNPTPSYIASEGSVLYANRVLYTRISETSTRKIVQDFIVPIRSGKAWCVPAGHICRISTPEGPQVGDLNIWNLRNPREKFWASRTKQLHAAHVSTYDRLWSCLPFLRPMVTIVGDSLGGDKYGTDAVGGRVHDLLGTRCDPYVNKMLTGHDFDYHCHSNLTRAIMPWGLTEYDVHDVINLFQVTGLNRDDKYFMRPCPAKPGDYIEFFAEIDVLMALSTCPGGDLSAWSFGGGADDMLATCRPLRVEVWEITDQTVLKDWEPSEPPAYKGLHGIDLS
;
A
#
# COMPACT_ATOMS: atom_id res chain seq x y z
N MET A 1 8.56 2.17 -29.84
CA MET A 1 9.35 3.42 -29.85
C MET A 1 10.39 3.30 -28.73
N VAL A 2 11.53 2.68 -29.01
CA VAL A 2 12.63 2.51 -28.06
C VAL A 2 13.53 3.74 -28.20
N LYS A 3 14.02 4.32 -27.10
CA LYS A 3 15.11 5.30 -27.11
C LYS A 3 16.41 4.59 -27.48
N THR A 4 16.58 4.27 -28.76
CA THR A 4 17.89 4.03 -29.36
C THR A 4 18.43 5.40 -29.76
N PHE A 5 19.14 6.05 -28.86
CA PHE A 5 20.08 7.11 -29.22
C PHE A 5 21.42 6.76 -28.59
N GLN A 6 22.14 5.87 -29.28
CA GLN A 6 23.59 5.97 -29.42
C GLN A 6 24.04 5.13 -30.63
N SER A 7 24.11 5.85 -31.75
CA SER A 7 25.11 5.78 -32.83
C SER A 7 25.49 4.42 -33.42
N GLN A 8 24.75 3.95 -34.42
CA GLN A 8 25.28 3.31 -35.63
C GLN A 8 24.27 3.46 -36.78
N ASP A 9 24.10 4.66 -37.32
CA ASP A 9 23.57 4.85 -38.67
C ASP A 9 24.29 6.04 -39.31
N ASP A 10 25.18 5.73 -40.26
CA ASP A 10 25.74 6.71 -41.20
C ASP A 10 24.61 7.19 -42.11
N GLY A 11 23.86 8.20 -41.69
CA GLY A 11 22.77 8.75 -42.48
C GLY A 11 21.96 9.85 -41.81
N PHE A 12 22.54 11.06 -41.71
CA PHE A 12 21.83 12.32 -41.42
C PHE A 12 20.95 12.34 -40.16
N ASP A 13 21.56 12.34 -38.97
CA ASP A 13 20.92 12.85 -37.77
C ASP A 13 21.33 14.32 -37.57
N LEU A 14 20.35 15.23 -37.71
CA LEU A 14 20.49 16.61 -37.25
C LEU A 14 20.64 16.56 -35.73
N GLN A 15 21.87 16.70 -35.22
CA GLN A 15 22.12 17.03 -33.83
C GLN A 15 21.51 18.40 -33.53
N ILE A 16 20.21 18.43 -33.24
CA ILE A 16 19.60 19.56 -32.57
C ILE A 16 20.03 19.42 -31.11
N GLU A 17 21.09 20.12 -30.72
CA GLU A 17 21.36 20.44 -29.32
C GLU A 17 20.16 21.24 -28.81
N CYS A 18 19.14 20.53 -28.31
CA CYS A 18 18.06 21.17 -27.60
C CYS A 18 18.65 21.56 -26.24
N PRO A 19 18.78 22.86 -25.90
CA PRO A 19 19.39 23.27 -24.66
C PRO A 19 18.48 22.83 -23.51
N THR A 20 18.79 21.69 -22.89
CA THR A 20 18.24 21.35 -21.59
C THR A 20 18.68 22.42 -20.60
N TYR A 21 17.83 22.73 -19.61
CA TYR A 21 18.25 23.55 -18.47
C TYR A 21 19.59 23.03 -17.93
N SER A 22 20.50 23.94 -17.55
CA SER A 22 21.77 23.57 -16.94
C SER A 22 21.53 22.55 -15.82
N ASP A 23 22.33 21.48 -15.76
CA ASP A 23 22.24 20.49 -14.67
C ASP A 23 22.33 21.14 -13.28
N ALA A 24 22.96 22.32 -13.18
CA ALA A 24 23.04 23.12 -11.96
C ALA A 24 21.71 23.80 -11.54
N ALA A 25 20.71 23.87 -12.43
CA ALA A 25 19.38 24.42 -12.14
C ALA A 25 18.48 23.42 -11.40
N TRP A 26 18.79 22.12 -11.48
CA TRP A 26 18.11 21.09 -10.68
C TRP A 26 18.80 21.00 -9.32
N PRO A 27 18.07 21.18 -8.19
CA PRO A 27 18.66 21.01 -6.88
C PRO A 27 19.10 19.56 -6.70
N THR A 28 20.40 19.29 -6.78
CA THR A 28 20.99 17.99 -6.39
C THR A 28 21.03 17.94 -4.87
N ARG A 29 20.27 17.04 -4.24
CA ARG A 29 20.40 16.84 -2.81
C ARG A 29 21.73 16.14 -2.55
N ARG A 30 22.67 16.85 -1.93
CA ARG A 30 23.90 16.21 -1.46
C ARG A 30 23.54 15.26 -0.33
N PRO A 31 24.06 14.01 -0.33
CA PRO A 31 23.91 13.09 0.79
C PRO A 31 24.34 13.77 2.09
N SER A 32 23.43 13.88 3.05
CA SER A 32 23.75 14.43 4.38
C SER A 32 24.06 13.28 5.33
N VAL A 33 25.33 12.91 5.42
CA VAL A 33 25.77 11.79 6.27
C VAL A 33 25.95 12.28 7.70
N SER A 34 25.20 11.71 8.64
CA SER A 34 25.26 12.10 10.06
C SER A 34 26.57 11.64 10.73
N ARG A 35 27.11 10.51 10.27
CA ARG A 35 28.38 9.92 10.73
C ARG A 35 28.94 9.03 9.62
N LEU A 36 30.23 9.17 9.28
CA LEU A 36 30.87 8.34 8.26
C LEU A 36 30.76 6.84 8.60
N PRO A 37 30.46 5.97 7.62
CA PRO A 37 30.41 4.53 7.83
C PRO A 37 31.72 3.99 8.39
N GLN A 38 31.67 3.30 9.53
CA GLN A 38 32.84 2.56 10.01
C GLN A 38 32.93 1.25 9.25
N LEU A 39 33.91 1.15 8.37
CA LEU A 39 34.17 -0.06 7.61
C LEU A 39 34.80 -1.14 8.51
N PRO A 40 34.38 -2.41 8.41
CA PRO A 40 35.04 -3.50 9.12
C PRO A 40 36.46 -3.73 8.57
N PRO A 41 37.33 -4.50 9.25
CA PRO A 41 38.60 -4.92 8.66
C PRO A 41 38.40 -5.64 7.32
N TYR A 42 39.29 -5.42 6.35
CA TYR A 42 39.15 -5.92 4.97
C TYR A 42 38.91 -7.44 4.88
N GLU A 43 39.59 -8.22 5.73
CA GLU A 43 39.37 -9.68 5.80
C GLU A 43 37.98 -10.06 6.32
N HIS A 44 37.43 -9.28 7.25
CA HIS A 44 36.05 -9.47 7.71
C HIS A 44 35.04 -9.05 6.63
N ALA A 45 35.31 -7.99 5.88
CA ALA A 45 34.50 -7.60 4.72
C ALA A 45 34.39 -8.72 3.67
N LYS A 46 35.51 -9.40 3.36
CA LYS A 46 35.51 -10.59 2.49
C LYS A 46 34.62 -11.71 3.03
N GLN A 47 34.66 -11.97 4.34
CA GLN A 47 33.81 -12.98 4.97
C GLN A 47 32.32 -12.61 4.86
N LEU A 48 31.97 -11.34 5.11
CA LEU A 48 30.60 -10.85 4.96
C LEU A 48 30.11 -10.97 3.52
N TYR A 49 30.94 -10.62 2.54
CA TYR A 49 30.63 -10.82 1.13
C TYR A 49 30.44 -12.30 0.79
N ALA A 50 31.35 -13.17 1.21
CA ALA A 50 31.23 -14.62 0.96
C ALA A 50 29.94 -15.20 1.55
N ALA A 51 29.57 -14.76 2.76
CA ALA A 51 28.31 -15.13 3.40
C ALA A 51 27.10 -14.63 2.60
N GLN A 52 27.10 -13.38 2.14
CA GLN A 52 26.02 -12.85 1.30
C GLN A 52 25.93 -13.57 -0.06
N HIS A 53 27.08 -13.82 -0.71
CA HIS A 53 27.15 -14.38 -2.05
C HIS A 53 26.57 -15.80 -2.08
N ALA A 54 26.88 -16.61 -1.06
CA ALA A 54 26.28 -17.93 -0.88
C ALA A 54 24.76 -17.91 -0.66
N TYR A 55 24.18 -16.77 -0.30
CA TYR A 55 22.76 -16.64 0.05
C TYR A 55 21.91 -15.95 -1.03
N ILE A 56 22.48 -14.99 -1.75
CA ILE A 56 21.80 -14.17 -2.77
C ILE A 56 22.41 -14.39 -4.15
N GLY A 57 23.74 -14.31 -4.24
CA GLY A 57 24.49 -14.27 -5.50
C GLY A 57 24.35 -15.53 -6.37
N THR A 58 23.91 -16.63 -5.78
CA THR A 58 23.65 -17.89 -6.47
C THR A 58 22.26 -18.00 -7.11
N ILE A 59 21.35 -17.07 -6.80
CA ILE A 59 19.98 -17.04 -7.35
C ILE A 59 19.75 -15.78 -8.17
N PHE A 60 20.09 -14.61 -7.60
CA PHE A 60 19.97 -13.32 -8.26
C PHE A 60 21.35 -12.74 -8.51
N SER A 61 21.60 -12.39 -9.78
CA SER A 61 22.86 -11.81 -10.22
C SER A 61 22.76 -10.29 -10.21
N PHE A 62 22.63 -9.71 -9.02
CA PHE A 62 22.69 -8.25 -8.84
C PHE A 62 24.10 -7.69 -8.94
N LEU A 63 25.13 -8.53 -8.83
CA LEU A 63 26.54 -8.13 -8.76
C LEU A 63 27.36 -9.05 -9.64
N ASP A 64 28.37 -8.47 -10.31
CA ASP A 64 29.48 -9.24 -10.85
C ASP A 64 30.57 -9.40 -9.76
N PRO A 65 31.00 -10.64 -9.41
CA PRO A 65 31.97 -10.87 -8.35
C PRO A 65 33.33 -10.20 -8.57
N THR A 66 33.77 -10.08 -9.83
CA THR A 66 35.06 -9.46 -10.18
C THR A 66 34.97 -7.95 -9.99
N VAL A 67 33.94 -7.32 -10.55
CA VAL A 67 33.70 -5.88 -10.42
C VAL A 67 33.48 -5.49 -8.95
N PHE A 68 32.73 -6.31 -8.19
CA PHE A 68 32.54 -6.07 -6.77
C PHE A 68 33.87 -6.13 -5.98
N GLY A 69 34.79 -7.02 -6.36
CA GLY A 69 36.12 -7.08 -5.74
C GLY A 69 36.91 -5.78 -5.92
N GLU A 70 36.80 -5.14 -7.09
CA GLU A 70 37.41 -3.84 -7.39
C GLU A 70 36.77 -2.72 -6.59
N HIS A 71 35.42 -2.67 -6.55
CA HIS A 71 34.65 -1.74 -5.72
C HIS A 71 35.02 -1.86 -4.24
N MET A 72 35.14 -3.09 -3.73
CA MET A 72 35.56 -3.33 -2.36
C MET A 72 37.00 -2.85 -2.13
N HIS A 73 37.94 -3.06 -3.05
CA HIS A 73 39.30 -2.52 -2.91
C HIS A 73 39.32 -0.98 -2.93
N GLU A 74 38.48 -0.36 -3.75
CA GLU A 74 38.38 1.09 -3.89
C GLU A 74 37.95 1.78 -2.59
N ILE A 75 36.91 1.30 -1.91
CA ILE A 75 36.41 1.95 -0.68
C ILE A 75 37.39 1.90 0.51
N TYR A 76 38.37 0.98 0.47
CA TYR A 76 39.45 0.90 1.49
C TYR A 76 40.68 1.71 1.08
N SER A 77 40.81 2.04 -0.21
CA SER A 77 41.98 2.74 -0.75
C SER A 77 41.77 4.25 -0.88
N LYS A 78 40.53 4.70 -1.07
CA LYS A 78 40.16 6.10 -1.25
C LYS A 78 39.12 6.54 -0.21
N PRO A 79 39.17 7.78 0.29
CA PRO A 79 38.12 8.31 1.16
C PRO A 79 36.81 8.55 0.38
N LEU A 80 35.68 8.44 1.06
CA LEU A 80 34.36 8.76 0.51
C LEU A 80 34.28 10.23 0.07
N ASP A 81 34.04 10.45 -1.22
CA ASP A 81 33.69 11.74 -1.80
C ASP A 81 32.16 11.82 -2.02
N LEU A 82 31.49 12.65 -1.22
CA LEU A 82 30.04 12.86 -1.30
C LEU A 82 29.61 13.67 -2.53
N SER A 83 30.56 14.27 -3.26
CA SER A 83 30.29 14.96 -4.51
C SER A 83 30.35 14.04 -5.73
N ASP A 84 31.00 12.88 -5.60
CA ASP A 84 31.05 11.87 -6.65
C ASP A 84 29.95 10.82 -6.46
N ARG A 85 28.98 10.86 -7.37
CA ARG A 85 27.85 9.94 -7.44
C ARG A 85 28.28 8.48 -7.58
N GLN A 86 29.31 8.22 -8.40
CA GLN A 86 29.78 6.86 -8.63
C GLN A 86 30.39 6.29 -7.35
N THR A 87 31.23 7.08 -6.67
CA THR A 87 31.77 6.71 -5.36
C THR A 87 30.65 6.47 -4.33
N CYS A 88 29.63 7.33 -4.25
CA CYS A 88 28.49 7.13 -3.35
C CYS A 88 27.76 5.81 -3.62
N LEU A 89 27.48 5.49 -4.90
CA LEU A 89 26.84 4.23 -5.30
C LEU A 89 27.70 3.00 -4.97
N ILE A 90 29.01 3.07 -5.16
CA ILE A 90 29.96 2.02 -4.78
C ILE A 90 29.89 1.79 -3.26
N TYR A 91 29.89 2.85 -2.47
CA TYR A 91 29.73 2.76 -1.01
C TYR A 91 28.36 2.16 -0.64
N CYS A 92 27.25 2.60 -1.26
CA CYS A 92 25.93 1.99 -1.04
C CYS A 92 25.98 0.47 -1.29
N GLN A 93 26.53 0.06 -2.43
CA GLN A 93 26.61 -1.34 -2.82
C GLN A 93 27.38 -2.17 -1.79
N VAL A 94 28.57 -1.72 -1.37
CA VAL A 94 29.39 -2.46 -0.41
C VAL A 94 28.76 -2.50 0.99
N LEU A 95 28.16 -1.39 1.45
CA LEU A 95 27.44 -1.37 2.73
C LEU A 95 26.22 -2.31 2.73
N LEU A 96 25.49 -2.39 1.62
CA LEU A 96 24.41 -3.36 1.46
C LEU A 96 24.93 -4.80 1.53
N MET A 97 26.09 -5.09 0.95
CA MET A 97 26.71 -6.43 1.08
C MET A 97 27.07 -6.75 2.52
N PHE A 98 27.57 -5.79 3.29
CA PHE A 98 27.83 -5.98 4.71
C PHE A 98 26.55 -6.18 5.51
N ALA A 99 25.49 -5.43 5.18
CA ALA A 99 24.18 -5.59 5.79
C ALA A 99 23.66 -7.02 5.60
N TYR A 100 23.69 -7.52 4.36
CA TYR A 100 23.29 -8.90 4.06
C TYR A 100 24.23 -9.94 4.67
N GLY A 101 25.53 -9.72 4.62
CA GLY A 101 26.53 -10.62 5.21
C GLY A 101 26.29 -10.81 6.70
N GLN A 102 26.01 -9.73 7.44
CA GLN A 102 25.64 -9.81 8.85
C GLN A 102 24.29 -10.50 9.07
N MET A 103 23.29 -10.16 8.26
CA MET A 103 21.96 -10.76 8.33
C MET A 103 21.98 -12.28 8.15
N TYR A 104 22.88 -12.80 7.31
CA TYR A 104 23.01 -14.24 7.06
C TYR A 104 24.07 -14.95 7.91
N SER A 105 24.97 -14.21 8.57
CA SER A 105 25.99 -14.79 9.47
C SER A 105 25.53 -14.86 10.92
N ILE A 106 24.62 -13.98 11.34
CA ILE A 106 24.18 -13.86 12.73
C ILE A 106 22.82 -14.53 12.91
N ASN A 107 22.82 -15.67 13.61
CA ASN A 107 21.63 -16.53 13.77
C ASN A 107 20.72 -16.18 14.95
N GLN A 108 21.03 -15.13 15.72
CA GLN A 108 20.24 -14.71 16.88
C GLN A 108 20.21 -13.19 16.99
N TRP A 109 19.00 -12.63 17.17
CA TRP A 109 18.78 -11.19 17.30
C TRP A 109 18.09 -10.86 18.63
N THR A 110 18.70 -9.97 19.43
CA THR A 110 18.26 -9.66 20.80
C THR A 110 18.04 -8.16 21.06
N GLY A 111 18.15 -7.31 20.04
CA GLY A 111 18.04 -5.84 20.16
C GLY A 111 16.81 -5.26 19.46
N ASN A 112 16.49 -3.99 19.73
CA ASN A 112 15.36 -3.27 19.10
C ASN A 112 15.77 -2.43 17.87
N ASP A 113 17.06 -2.39 17.53
CA ASP A 113 17.64 -1.49 16.51
C ASP A 113 17.56 -2.03 15.06
N GLY A 114 16.63 -2.95 14.78
CA GLY A 114 16.54 -3.67 13.50
C GLY A 114 17.46 -4.90 13.41
N PRO A 115 17.31 -5.75 12.38
CA PRO A 115 18.03 -7.02 12.26
C PRO A 115 19.56 -6.81 12.13
N PRO A 116 20.38 -7.86 12.31
CA PRO A 116 21.82 -7.77 12.08
C PRO A 116 22.13 -7.16 10.69
N GLY A 117 23.04 -6.20 10.63
CA GLY A 117 23.35 -5.45 9.41
C GLY A 117 22.49 -4.21 9.14
N PHE A 118 21.45 -3.95 9.94
CA PHE A 118 20.53 -2.82 9.71
C PHE A 118 21.22 -1.45 9.77
N SER A 119 22.26 -1.28 10.59
CA SER A 119 23.03 -0.03 10.63
C SER A 119 23.75 0.28 9.31
N TYR A 120 24.34 -0.73 8.67
CA TYR A 120 24.93 -0.58 7.33
C TYR A 120 23.87 -0.30 6.27
N PHE A 121 22.71 -0.95 6.37
CA PHE A 121 21.58 -0.67 5.48
C PHE A 121 21.11 0.78 5.57
N MET A 122 20.93 1.31 6.79
CA MET A 122 20.53 2.70 7.01
C MET A 122 21.56 3.69 6.48
N GLN A 123 22.86 3.42 6.68
CA GLN A 123 23.94 4.24 6.11
C GLN A 123 23.96 4.19 4.57
N ALA A 124 23.68 3.02 3.97
CA ALA A 124 23.56 2.91 2.52
C ALA A 124 22.38 3.75 1.97
N LEU A 125 21.27 3.85 2.71
CA LEU A 125 20.15 4.71 2.32
C LEU A 125 20.47 6.20 2.43
N GLU A 126 21.29 6.62 3.40
CA GLU A 126 21.74 8.03 3.52
C GLU A 126 22.61 8.46 2.33
N LEU A 127 23.30 7.51 1.68
CA LEU A 127 24.18 7.73 0.53
C LEU A 127 23.48 7.56 -0.83
N LEU A 128 22.21 7.15 -0.84
CA LEU A 128 21.49 6.85 -2.07
C LEU A 128 21.22 8.15 -2.87
N PRO A 129 21.57 8.22 -4.16
CA PRO A 129 21.26 9.37 -5.01
C PRO A 129 19.75 9.61 -5.16
N ASP A 130 19.37 10.85 -5.51
CA ASP A 130 17.96 11.17 -5.76
C ASP A 130 17.47 10.56 -7.08
N ILE A 131 16.15 10.37 -7.20
CA ILE A 131 15.51 9.66 -8.31
C ILE A 131 15.58 10.39 -9.66
N HIS A 132 15.83 11.70 -9.67
CA HIS A 132 15.96 12.51 -10.88
C HIS A 132 17.38 12.52 -11.46
N GLU A 133 18.34 11.93 -10.75
CA GLU A 133 19.70 11.79 -11.25
C GLU A 133 19.80 10.74 -12.36
N GLU A 134 20.83 10.84 -13.20
CA GLU A 134 21.03 9.97 -14.35
C GLU A 134 21.12 8.49 -13.95
N GLY A 135 20.39 7.61 -14.63
CA GLY A 135 20.44 6.16 -14.36
C GLY A 135 21.79 5.54 -14.71
N SER A 136 22.21 4.52 -13.97
CA SER A 136 23.37 3.69 -14.31
C SER A 136 23.10 2.22 -13.98
N VAL A 137 23.86 1.31 -14.57
CA VAL A 137 23.75 -0.13 -14.27
C VAL A 137 24.00 -0.37 -12.77
N LEU A 138 25.03 0.24 -12.21
CA LEU A 138 25.33 0.17 -10.77
C LEU A 138 24.15 0.69 -9.91
N PHE A 139 23.47 1.74 -10.35
CA PHE A 139 22.31 2.26 -9.61
C PHE A 139 21.13 1.27 -9.64
N VAL A 140 20.89 0.58 -10.76
CA VAL A 140 19.92 -0.52 -10.84
C VAL A 140 20.27 -1.63 -9.84
N GLU A 141 21.55 -2.01 -9.74
CA GLU A 141 22.03 -3.02 -8.77
C GLU A 141 21.74 -2.58 -7.33
N VAL A 142 22.13 -1.36 -6.97
CA VAL A 142 21.92 -0.79 -5.62
C VAL A 142 20.44 -0.73 -5.28
N LEU A 143 19.58 -0.21 -6.18
CA LEU A 143 18.13 -0.13 -5.95
C LEU A 143 17.51 -1.53 -5.79
N SER A 144 18.00 -2.51 -6.55
CA SER A 144 17.56 -3.91 -6.46
C SER A 144 17.87 -4.52 -5.11
N LEU A 145 19.09 -4.27 -4.61
CA LEU A 145 19.53 -4.70 -3.28
C LEU A 145 18.76 -4.00 -2.17
N VAL A 146 18.51 -2.69 -2.29
CA VAL A 146 17.68 -1.95 -1.32
C VAL A 146 16.26 -2.52 -1.27
N GLY A 147 15.64 -2.71 -2.43
CA GLY A 147 14.30 -3.27 -2.54
C GLY A 147 14.20 -4.68 -1.96
N TYR A 148 15.21 -5.52 -2.21
CA TYR A 148 15.27 -6.85 -1.62
C TYR A 148 15.46 -6.82 -0.10
N PHE A 149 16.24 -5.87 0.43
CA PHE A 149 16.43 -5.76 1.88
C PHE A 149 15.13 -5.30 2.56
N MET A 150 14.43 -4.33 1.96
CA MET A 150 13.10 -3.88 2.40
C MET A 150 12.08 -5.04 2.41
N GLN A 151 12.18 -5.98 1.45
CA GLN A 151 11.36 -7.19 1.44
C GLN A 151 11.65 -8.08 2.66
N ASN A 152 12.93 -8.28 3.01
CA ASN A 152 13.33 -9.06 4.18
C ASN A 152 12.86 -8.41 5.50
N LEU A 153 12.80 -7.07 5.55
CA LEU A 153 12.20 -6.31 6.65
C LEU A 153 10.65 -6.35 6.68
N ASN A 154 10.01 -7.04 5.74
CA ASN A 154 8.55 -7.03 5.55
C ASN A 154 7.96 -5.62 5.32
N ARG A 155 8.75 -4.68 4.80
CA ARG A 155 8.29 -3.34 4.35
C ARG A 155 7.86 -3.41 2.88
N ARG A 156 6.71 -4.04 2.64
CA ARG A 156 6.24 -4.42 1.29
C ARG A 156 6.10 -3.24 0.33
N ASP A 157 5.51 -2.13 0.79
CA ASP A 157 5.30 -0.95 -0.06
C ASP A 157 6.63 -0.32 -0.48
N ALA A 158 7.58 -0.21 0.45
CA ALA A 158 8.92 0.28 0.15
C ALA A 158 9.65 -0.65 -0.82
N ALA A 159 9.59 -1.97 -0.60
CA ALA A 159 10.17 -2.96 -1.51
C ALA A 159 9.59 -2.85 -2.92
N PHE A 160 8.28 -2.66 -3.04
CA PHE A 160 7.59 -2.44 -4.31
C PHE A 160 8.08 -1.17 -5.02
N LEU A 161 8.20 -0.06 -4.30
CA LEU A 161 8.67 1.21 -4.88
C LEU A 161 10.13 1.13 -5.36
N TYR A 162 11.03 0.58 -4.56
CA TYR A 162 12.46 0.48 -4.92
C TYR A 162 12.70 -0.49 -6.10
N ILE A 163 12.04 -1.65 -6.12
CA ILE A 163 12.15 -2.58 -7.26
C ILE A 163 11.45 -2.04 -8.51
N GLY A 164 10.33 -1.32 -8.36
CA GLY A 164 9.70 -0.61 -9.46
C GLY A 164 10.61 0.47 -10.06
N LEU A 165 11.34 1.21 -9.21
CA LEU A 165 12.33 2.18 -9.66
C LEU A 165 13.50 1.50 -10.38
N ALA A 166 14.07 0.43 -9.81
CA ALA A 166 15.11 -0.37 -10.45
C ALA A 166 14.66 -0.89 -11.82
N SER A 167 13.43 -1.38 -11.92
CA SER A 167 12.83 -1.89 -13.17
C SER A 167 12.70 -0.80 -14.22
N ARG A 168 12.15 0.37 -13.86
CA ARG A 168 12.01 1.51 -14.78
C ARG A 168 13.36 2.06 -15.24
N MET A 169 14.34 2.10 -14.36
CA MET A 169 15.70 2.51 -14.70
C MET A 169 16.37 1.49 -15.63
N ALA A 170 16.23 0.19 -15.36
CA ALA A 170 16.70 -0.88 -16.26
C ALA A 170 16.04 -0.78 -17.65
N ILE A 171 14.74 -0.49 -17.70
CA ILE A 171 14.02 -0.25 -18.96
C ILE A 171 14.58 0.98 -19.69
N SER A 172 14.76 2.10 -18.98
CA SER A 172 15.32 3.34 -19.55
C SER A 172 16.73 3.16 -20.09
N LEU A 173 17.53 2.29 -19.47
CA LEU A 173 18.88 1.92 -19.92
C LEU A 173 18.87 0.84 -21.01
N GLY A 174 17.70 0.32 -21.40
CA GLY A 174 17.54 -0.68 -22.46
C GLY A 174 17.90 -2.11 -22.07
N LEU A 175 18.01 -2.46 -20.79
CA LEU A 175 18.41 -3.82 -20.35
C LEU A 175 17.38 -4.92 -20.72
N HIS A 176 16.14 -4.51 -21.00
CA HIS A 176 15.03 -5.37 -21.42
C HIS A 176 15.04 -5.73 -22.93
N GLN A 177 15.98 -5.17 -23.69
CA GLN A 177 16.21 -5.47 -25.10
C GLN A 177 17.62 -6.03 -25.29
N GLU A 178 17.79 -6.93 -26.28
CA GLU A 178 19.14 -7.34 -26.69
C GLU A 178 19.90 -6.19 -27.33
N VAL A 179 21.16 -6.05 -26.94
CA VAL A 179 22.07 -5.07 -27.53
C VAL A 179 22.85 -5.74 -28.66
N SER A 180 22.64 -5.30 -29.90
CA SER A 180 23.34 -5.81 -31.09
C SER A 180 24.73 -5.20 -31.31
N ASP A 181 25.13 -4.23 -30.49
CA ASP A 181 26.41 -3.54 -30.61
C ASP A 181 27.60 -4.52 -30.46
N PRO A 182 28.39 -4.74 -31.54
CA PRO A 182 29.53 -5.65 -31.51
C PRO A 182 30.70 -5.14 -30.67
N THR A 183 30.72 -3.86 -30.28
CA THR A 183 31.80 -3.26 -29.48
C THR A 183 31.65 -3.48 -27.99
N LEU A 184 30.43 -3.83 -27.52
CA LEU A 184 30.16 -4.11 -26.12
C LEU A 184 30.83 -5.43 -25.70
N ASP A 185 31.61 -5.36 -24.61
CA ASP A 185 32.25 -6.54 -24.03
C ASP A 185 31.22 -7.64 -23.71
N LYS A 186 31.60 -8.89 -23.97
CA LYS A 186 30.72 -10.05 -23.78
C LYS A 186 30.33 -10.23 -22.31
N THR A 187 31.24 -9.94 -21.38
CA THR A 187 30.99 -10.04 -19.94
C THR A 187 30.01 -8.96 -19.50
N ALA A 188 30.19 -7.73 -19.97
CA ALA A 188 29.27 -6.63 -19.70
C ALA A 188 27.87 -6.88 -20.27
N ARG A 189 27.77 -7.45 -21.48
CA ARG A 189 26.49 -7.84 -22.09
C ARG A 189 25.78 -8.91 -21.25
N GLU A 190 26.51 -9.93 -20.83
CA GLU A 190 25.95 -11.01 -20.02
C GLU A 190 25.49 -10.51 -18.64
N HIS A 191 26.27 -9.63 -18.01
CA HIS A 191 25.89 -8.99 -16.75
C HIS A 191 24.58 -8.20 -16.89
N ARG A 192 24.41 -7.44 -17.98
CA ARG A 192 23.14 -6.72 -18.26
C ARG A 192 21.94 -7.66 -18.39
N ARG A 193 22.09 -8.79 -19.09
CA ARG A 193 21.04 -9.82 -19.23
C ARG A 193 20.68 -10.42 -17.87
N ARG A 194 21.69 -10.80 -17.08
CA ARG A 194 21.50 -11.40 -15.76
C ARG A 194 20.86 -10.44 -14.76
N LEU A 195 21.29 -9.18 -14.77
CA LEU A 195 20.70 -8.13 -13.95
C LEU A 195 19.24 -7.90 -14.33
N TRP A 196 18.94 -7.80 -15.63
CA TRP A 196 17.56 -7.69 -16.12
C TRP A 196 16.67 -8.81 -15.60
N TRP A 197 17.06 -10.07 -15.78
CA TRP A 197 16.26 -11.21 -15.37
C TRP A 197 16.13 -11.35 -13.85
N SER A 198 17.12 -10.86 -13.10
CA SER A 198 17.06 -10.78 -11.63
C SER A 198 16.05 -9.72 -11.18
N VAL A 199 16.09 -8.52 -11.76
CA VAL A 199 15.15 -7.42 -11.47
C VAL A 199 13.73 -7.81 -11.88
N TYR A 200 13.57 -8.37 -13.07
CA TYR A 200 12.32 -8.91 -13.60
C TYR A 200 11.70 -9.92 -12.63
N SER A 201 12.47 -10.93 -12.20
CA SER A 201 11.97 -11.97 -11.31
C SER A 201 11.52 -11.40 -9.97
N MET A 202 12.26 -10.42 -9.44
CA MET A 202 11.90 -9.74 -8.19
C MET A 202 10.65 -8.87 -8.30
N ASP A 203 10.50 -8.13 -9.40
CA ASP A 203 9.28 -7.36 -9.69
C ASP A 203 8.04 -8.26 -9.62
N ARG A 204 8.06 -9.40 -10.31
CA ARG A 204 6.95 -10.37 -10.30
C ARG A 204 6.63 -10.90 -8.91
N ILE A 205 7.66 -11.29 -8.15
CA ILE A 205 7.51 -11.82 -6.79
C ILE A 205 6.90 -10.77 -5.85
N ILE A 206 7.38 -9.53 -5.91
CA ILE A 206 6.90 -8.46 -5.03
C ILE A 206 5.49 -8.00 -5.42
N CYS A 207 5.21 -7.89 -6.71
CA CYS A 207 3.87 -7.60 -7.21
C CYS A 207 2.86 -8.67 -6.76
N ALA A 208 3.19 -9.95 -6.91
CA ALA A 208 2.35 -11.06 -6.43
C ALA A 208 2.08 -10.98 -4.93
N LYS A 209 3.12 -10.71 -4.12
CA LYS A 209 3.00 -10.65 -2.65
C LYS A 209 2.23 -9.43 -2.15
N SER A 210 2.22 -8.34 -2.92
CA SER A 210 1.61 -7.06 -2.56
C SER A 210 0.24 -6.84 -3.21
N GLY A 211 -0.13 -7.67 -4.20
CA GLY A 211 -1.37 -7.51 -4.97
C GLY A 211 -1.32 -6.36 -5.97
N ASN A 212 -0.11 -5.90 -6.34
CA ASN A 212 0.10 -4.80 -7.27
C ASN A 212 0.22 -5.32 -8.71
N PRO A 213 -0.11 -4.49 -9.72
CA PRO A 213 0.17 -4.81 -11.13
C PRO A 213 1.67 -4.96 -11.40
N ILE A 214 2.01 -5.85 -12.36
CA ILE A 214 3.38 -6.04 -12.85
C ILE A 214 3.88 -4.84 -13.66
N THR A 215 5.19 -4.58 -13.67
CA THR A 215 5.76 -3.34 -14.25
C THR A 215 5.82 -3.32 -15.79
N ILE A 216 6.10 -4.47 -16.42
CA ILE A 216 6.29 -4.61 -17.88
C ILE A 216 5.55 -5.87 -18.35
N ALA A 217 4.98 -5.88 -19.56
CA ALA A 217 4.40 -7.09 -20.14
C ALA A 217 5.49 -7.95 -20.78
N ASP A 218 5.30 -9.27 -20.79
CA ASP A 218 6.29 -10.20 -21.37
C ASP A 218 6.53 -10.00 -22.87
N GLY A 219 5.55 -9.45 -23.60
CA GLY A 219 5.65 -9.13 -25.03
C GLY A 219 6.56 -7.95 -25.35
N ASP A 220 6.87 -7.11 -24.36
CA ASP A 220 7.74 -5.93 -24.53
C ASP A 220 9.23 -6.26 -24.30
N ILE A 221 9.56 -7.54 -24.05
CA ILE A 221 10.91 -7.97 -23.70
C ILE A 221 11.57 -8.63 -24.91
N GLY A 222 12.68 -8.04 -25.38
CA GLY A 222 13.50 -8.58 -26.47
C GLY A 222 14.73 -9.35 -25.99
N THR A 223 15.11 -9.23 -24.71
CA THR A 223 16.24 -9.96 -24.13
C THR A 223 16.00 -11.48 -24.12
N GLY A 224 16.99 -12.27 -24.53
CA GLY A 224 16.92 -13.73 -24.52
C GLY A 224 17.03 -14.33 -23.11
N ILE A 225 16.47 -15.52 -22.92
CA ILE A 225 16.74 -16.36 -21.74
C ILE A 225 17.55 -17.56 -22.24
N GLU A 226 18.89 -17.50 -22.16
CA GLU A 226 19.77 -18.55 -22.66
C GLU A 226 20.14 -19.53 -21.53
N PRO A 227 20.07 -20.85 -21.75
CA PRO A 227 20.52 -21.84 -20.78
C PRO A 227 22.04 -22.05 -20.92
N GLU A 228 22.84 -21.38 -20.10
CA GLU A 228 24.28 -21.68 -19.97
C GLU A 228 24.61 -22.32 -18.60
N ILE A 229 25.73 -23.05 -18.56
CA ILE A 229 26.08 -24.03 -17.53
C ILE A 229 26.28 -23.40 -16.14
N SER A 230 25.90 -24.15 -15.10
CA SER A 230 26.16 -23.93 -13.66
C SER A 230 25.25 -22.91 -12.96
N SER A 231 25.71 -21.68 -12.70
CA SER A 231 24.98 -20.70 -11.87
C SER A 231 23.85 -19.98 -12.64
N VAL A 232 23.98 -19.87 -13.96
CA VAL A 232 22.98 -19.26 -14.84
C VAL A 232 21.74 -20.13 -14.99
N ALA A 233 21.90 -21.46 -14.88
CA ALA A 233 20.80 -22.41 -14.98
C ALA A 233 19.73 -22.19 -13.88
N ILE A 234 20.16 -21.82 -12.66
CA ILE A 234 19.23 -21.53 -11.56
C ILE A 234 18.42 -20.28 -11.88
N LEU A 235 19.07 -19.17 -12.25
CA LEU A 235 18.39 -17.94 -12.64
C LEU A 235 17.45 -18.16 -13.83
N TYR A 236 17.85 -18.98 -14.82
CA TYR A 236 17.02 -19.38 -15.95
C TYR A 236 15.72 -20.05 -15.48
N HIS A 237 15.82 -21.12 -14.67
CA HIS A 237 14.64 -21.86 -14.20
C HIS A 237 13.79 -21.04 -13.23
N TYR A 238 14.41 -20.20 -12.40
CA TYR A 238 13.74 -19.26 -11.50
C TYR A 238 12.96 -18.18 -12.28
N THR A 239 13.55 -17.67 -13.36
CA THR A 239 12.91 -16.70 -14.27
C THR A 239 11.70 -17.32 -14.97
N LYS A 240 11.79 -18.59 -15.42
CA LYS A 240 10.64 -19.30 -16.00
C LYS A 240 9.48 -19.42 -15.01
N LEU A 241 9.75 -19.73 -13.74
CA LEU A 241 8.73 -19.69 -12.68
C LEU A 241 8.16 -18.29 -12.48
N SER A 242 9.01 -17.25 -12.51
CA SER A 242 8.57 -15.85 -12.39
C SER A 242 7.67 -15.41 -13.54
N ARG A 243 7.87 -15.92 -14.76
CA ARG A 243 6.95 -15.72 -15.89
C ARG A 243 5.60 -16.40 -15.65
N ILE A 244 5.59 -17.64 -15.19
CA ILE A 244 4.36 -18.34 -14.78
C ILE A 244 3.65 -17.55 -13.66
N LEU A 245 4.39 -16.99 -12.70
CA LEU A 245 3.83 -16.13 -11.66
C LEU A 245 3.18 -14.86 -12.24
N GLY A 246 3.78 -14.24 -13.24
CA GLY A 246 3.16 -13.14 -14.01
C GLY A 246 1.82 -13.57 -14.62
N ASN A 247 1.77 -14.73 -15.28
CA ASN A 247 0.55 -15.30 -15.85
C ASN A 247 -0.52 -15.57 -14.77
N ILE A 248 -0.12 -16.02 -13.58
CA ILE A 248 -1.05 -16.19 -12.44
C ILE A 248 -1.66 -14.83 -12.04
N ILE A 249 -0.84 -13.79 -11.86
CA ILE A 249 -1.32 -12.46 -11.48
C ILE A 249 -2.32 -11.95 -12.53
N GLU A 250 -1.98 -12.06 -13.81
CA GLU A 250 -2.81 -11.57 -14.90
C GLU A 250 -4.09 -12.38 -15.10
N ASN A 251 -4.01 -13.71 -15.08
CA ASN A 251 -5.13 -14.56 -15.47
C ASN A 251 -6.03 -15.00 -14.32
N VAL A 252 -5.51 -15.01 -13.09
CA VAL A 252 -6.25 -15.48 -11.90
C VAL A 252 -6.68 -14.30 -11.00
N TYR A 253 -5.85 -13.26 -10.87
CA TYR A 253 -6.08 -12.18 -9.89
C TYR A 253 -6.50 -10.82 -10.48
N ARG A 254 -6.34 -10.58 -11.79
CA ARG A 254 -6.73 -9.31 -12.44
C ARG A 254 -8.26 -9.22 -12.57
N LYS A 255 -8.85 -8.10 -12.13
CA LYS A 255 -10.30 -7.80 -12.06
C LYS A 255 -11.08 -7.78 -13.39
N SER A 256 -10.54 -8.31 -14.49
CA SER A 256 -11.34 -8.44 -15.71
C SER A 256 -12.49 -9.42 -15.46
N ARG A 257 -13.70 -9.06 -15.89
CA ARG A 257 -14.95 -9.84 -15.77
C ARG A 257 -14.81 -11.22 -16.45
N LYS A 258 -14.09 -12.16 -15.84
CA LYS A 258 -14.02 -13.54 -16.31
C LYS A 258 -15.24 -14.29 -15.78
N ILE A 259 -16.12 -14.69 -16.69
CA ILE A 259 -17.20 -15.67 -16.44
C ILE A 259 -16.53 -16.99 -16.01
N GLY A 260 -17.17 -17.77 -15.13
CA GLY A 260 -16.53 -18.90 -14.42
C GLY A 260 -15.80 -19.94 -15.29
N SER A 261 -16.16 -20.12 -16.56
CA SER A 261 -15.46 -21.00 -17.51
C SER A 261 -14.01 -20.57 -17.78
N ASN A 262 -13.75 -19.27 -17.89
CA ASN A 262 -12.45 -18.73 -18.30
C ASN A 262 -11.41 -18.81 -17.18
N LEU A 263 -11.86 -18.87 -15.91
CA LEU A 263 -10.97 -19.06 -14.75
C LEU A 263 -10.46 -20.50 -14.68
N VAL A 264 -11.34 -21.48 -14.89
CA VAL A 264 -10.97 -22.90 -14.85
C VAL A 264 -9.97 -23.24 -15.96
N GLU A 265 -10.21 -22.73 -17.17
CA GLU A 265 -9.27 -22.87 -18.30
C GLU A 265 -7.90 -22.24 -17.97
N SER A 266 -7.90 -21.01 -17.46
CA SER A 266 -6.66 -20.34 -17.04
C SER A 266 -5.89 -21.15 -15.98
N VAL A 267 -6.58 -21.72 -14.99
CA VAL A 267 -6.00 -22.57 -13.95
C VAL A 267 -5.41 -23.85 -14.55
N GLN A 268 -6.11 -24.51 -15.49
CA GLN A 268 -5.62 -25.70 -16.16
C GLN A 268 -4.35 -25.42 -16.96
N THR A 269 -4.33 -24.34 -17.74
CA THR A 269 -3.14 -23.92 -18.50
C THR A 269 -1.94 -23.69 -17.57
N ILE A 270 -2.12 -22.92 -16.49
CA ILE A 270 -1.06 -22.63 -15.52
C ILE A 270 -0.54 -23.91 -14.85
N MET A 271 -1.44 -24.82 -14.45
CA MET A 271 -1.03 -26.11 -13.88
C MET A 271 -0.30 -26.99 -14.90
N GLY A 272 -0.66 -26.90 -16.18
CA GLY A 272 0.07 -27.52 -17.29
C GLY A 272 1.49 -26.97 -17.41
N ASP A 273 1.65 -25.64 -17.39
CA ASP A 273 2.95 -24.96 -17.48
C ASP A 273 3.87 -25.32 -16.30
N LEU A 274 3.31 -25.39 -15.08
CA LEU A 274 4.05 -25.81 -13.88
C LEU A 274 4.54 -27.26 -13.99
N ASN A 275 3.69 -28.16 -14.47
CA ASN A 275 4.08 -29.56 -14.71
C ASN A 275 5.15 -29.67 -15.80
N LEU A 276 5.02 -28.90 -16.88
CA LEU A 276 6.01 -28.86 -17.96
C LEU A 276 7.36 -28.36 -17.44
N TRP A 277 7.36 -27.29 -16.63
CA TRP A 277 8.56 -26.78 -15.98
C TRP A 277 9.25 -27.87 -15.13
N LEU A 278 8.49 -28.58 -14.29
CA LEU A 278 9.05 -29.63 -13.43
C LEU A 278 9.67 -30.77 -14.26
N ARG A 279 8.99 -31.18 -15.35
CA ARG A 279 9.48 -32.22 -16.28
C ARG A 279 10.75 -31.82 -17.03
N ASN A 280 10.88 -30.54 -17.37
CA ASN A 280 12.04 -30.00 -18.09
C ASN A 280 13.22 -29.64 -17.19
N LEU A 281 13.07 -29.74 -15.86
CA LEU A 281 14.16 -29.46 -14.92
C LEU A 281 15.26 -30.53 -15.03
N PRO A 282 16.54 -30.16 -15.24
CA PRO A 282 17.64 -31.12 -15.29
C PRO A 282 17.77 -31.96 -14.01
N PRO A 283 18.15 -33.26 -14.10
CA PRO A 283 18.30 -34.14 -12.93
C PRO A 283 19.23 -33.58 -11.85
N GLN A 284 20.25 -32.80 -12.24
CA GLN A 284 21.23 -32.19 -11.33
C GLN A 284 20.60 -31.11 -10.42
N LEU A 285 19.49 -30.51 -10.86
CA LEU A 285 18.76 -29.48 -10.12
C LEU A 285 17.53 -30.03 -9.39
N ARG A 286 17.34 -31.37 -9.38
CA ARG A 286 16.26 -32.07 -8.68
C ARG A 286 16.79 -32.67 -7.35
N PRO A 287 16.74 -31.93 -6.23
CA PRO A 287 17.10 -32.48 -4.94
C PRO A 287 16.09 -33.56 -4.49
N ASP A 288 16.60 -34.57 -3.78
CA ASP A 288 15.77 -35.55 -3.07
C ASP A 288 15.60 -35.08 -1.61
N PHE A 289 14.51 -34.36 -1.33
CA PHE A 289 14.22 -33.83 0.00
C PHE A 289 13.87 -34.90 1.05
N ASN A 290 13.73 -36.17 0.65
CA ASN A 290 13.47 -37.29 1.56
C ASN A 290 14.75 -37.99 2.04
N LYS A 291 15.91 -37.64 1.46
CA LYS A 291 17.23 -38.19 1.84
C LYS A 291 18.13 -37.07 2.38
N PRO A 292 18.16 -36.84 3.70
CA PRO A 292 18.94 -35.78 4.32
C PRO A 292 20.47 -35.95 4.17
N ASP A 293 20.96 -37.14 3.79
CA ASP A 293 22.39 -37.45 3.66
C ASP A 293 23.07 -36.90 2.38
N LYS A 294 22.33 -36.22 1.49
CA LYS A 294 22.91 -35.48 0.34
C LYS A 294 22.81 -33.98 0.59
N ASP A 295 23.89 -33.24 0.30
CA ASP A 295 23.92 -31.77 0.39
C ASP A 295 22.76 -31.13 -0.41
N ILE A 296 21.70 -30.74 0.29
CA ILE A 296 20.57 -30.00 -0.30
C ILE A 296 21.06 -28.57 -0.54
N SER A 297 21.19 -28.18 -1.80
CA SER A 297 21.61 -26.82 -2.14
C SER A 297 20.51 -25.80 -1.85
N ARG A 298 20.90 -24.61 -1.38
CA ARG A 298 19.98 -23.51 -1.02
C ARG A 298 19.20 -23.02 -2.24
N GLU A 299 19.85 -23.02 -3.38
CA GLU A 299 19.31 -22.63 -4.67
C GLU A 299 18.12 -23.52 -5.04
N SER A 300 18.28 -24.83 -4.80
CA SER A 300 17.23 -25.81 -5.02
C SER A 300 16.07 -25.60 -4.03
N VAL A 301 16.35 -25.31 -2.76
CA VAL A 301 15.32 -24.96 -1.77
C VAL A 301 14.51 -23.75 -2.24
N SER A 302 15.17 -22.65 -2.61
CA SER A 302 14.50 -21.42 -3.05
C SER A 302 13.65 -21.64 -4.31
N MET A 303 14.20 -22.35 -5.30
CA MET A 303 13.52 -22.64 -6.56
C MET A 303 12.27 -23.51 -6.37
N PHE A 304 12.35 -24.57 -5.56
CA PHE A 304 11.20 -25.43 -5.30
C PHE A 304 10.15 -24.75 -4.41
N LEU A 305 10.55 -23.91 -3.46
CA LEU A 305 9.61 -23.07 -2.72
C LEU A 305 8.89 -22.08 -3.63
N HIS A 306 9.59 -21.51 -4.62
CA HIS A 306 8.98 -20.64 -5.62
C HIS A 306 7.99 -21.39 -6.52
N TYR A 307 8.33 -22.62 -6.93
CA TYR A 307 7.44 -23.52 -7.67
C TYR A 307 6.15 -23.84 -6.90
N TYR A 308 6.27 -24.31 -5.65
CA TYR A 308 5.11 -24.61 -4.82
C TYR A 308 4.28 -23.37 -4.47
N GLN A 309 4.92 -22.21 -4.34
CA GLN A 309 4.21 -20.94 -4.19
C GLN A 309 3.34 -20.63 -5.41
N CYS A 310 3.79 -20.93 -6.63
CA CYS A 310 2.98 -20.74 -7.84
C CYS A 310 1.75 -21.67 -7.85
N ILE A 311 1.91 -22.94 -7.46
CA ILE A 311 0.78 -23.88 -7.31
C ILE A 311 -0.23 -23.33 -6.30
N ASN A 312 0.25 -22.94 -5.13
CA ASN A 312 -0.58 -22.42 -4.05
C ASN A 312 -1.33 -21.15 -4.45
N MET A 313 -0.67 -20.22 -5.15
CA MET A 313 -1.31 -18.99 -5.65
C MET A 313 -2.37 -19.28 -6.72
N THR A 314 -2.15 -20.29 -7.57
CA THR A 314 -3.12 -20.72 -8.60
C THR A 314 -4.35 -21.35 -7.95
N ALA A 315 -4.15 -22.19 -6.94
CA ALA A 315 -5.24 -22.90 -6.27
C ALA A 315 -6.03 -22.05 -5.28
N ARG A 316 -5.45 -20.96 -4.77
CA ARG A 316 -6.01 -20.15 -3.66
C ARG A 316 -7.46 -19.68 -3.86
N PRO A 317 -7.90 -19.16 -5.03
CA PRO A 317 -9.31 -18.77 -5.21
C PRO A 317 -10.27 -19.96 -5.13
N LEU A 318 -9.88 -21.10 -5.68
CA LEU A 318 -10.66 -22.34 -5.63
C LEU A 318 -10.73 -22.88 -4.20
N LEU A 319 -9.60 -22.90 -3.50
CA LEU A 319 -9.52 -23.27 -2.10
C LEU A 319 -10.46 -22.39 -1.25
N PHE A 320 -10.39 -21.06 -1.40
CA PHE A 320 -11.23 -20.12 -0.65
C PHE A 320 -12.72 -20.31 -0.95
N HIS A 321 -13.08 -20.55 -2.21
CA HIS A 321 -14.46 -20.87 -2.60
C HIS A 321 -14.98 -22.12 -1.88
N VAL A 322 -14.18 -23.19 -1.82
CA VAL A 322 -14.54 -24.43 -1.13
C VAL A 322 -14.64 -24.21 0.38
N VAL A 323 -13.69 -23.49 0.99
CA VAL A 323 -13.74 -23.14 2.42
C VAL A 323 -15.02 -22.36 2.73
N GLN A 324 -15.34 -21.34 1.94
CA GLN A 324 -16.52 -20.49 2.14
C GLN A 324 -17.81 -21.30 2.01
N LYS A 325 -17.91 -22.18 1.00
CA LYS A 325 -19.06 -23.09 0.83
C LYS A 325 -19.25 -23.98 2.06
N ARG A 326 -18.18 -24.60 2.55
CA ARG A 326 -18.24 -25.49 3.73
C ARG A 326 -18.59 -24.74 5.02
N LEU A 327 -18.07 -23.54 5.23
CA LEU A 327 -18.43 -22.70 6.39
C LEU A 327 -19.91 -22.29 6.35
N GLN A 328 -20.46 -22.01 5.17
CA GLN A 328 -21.89 -21.71 4.99
C GLN A 328 -22.77 -22.93 5.24
N ASP A 329 -22.38 -24.09 4.73
CA ASP A 329 -23.10 -25.35 4.95
C ASP A 329 -23.10 -25.73 6.43
N PHE A 330 -21.97 -25.54 7.12
CA PHE A 330 -21.86 -25.71 8.57
C PHE A 330 -22.79 -24.78 9.34
N GLY A 331 -22.81 -23.48 8.98
CA GLY A 331 -23.70 -22.49 9.59
C GLY A 331 -25.20 -22.78 9.40
N ARG A 332 -25.57 -23.54 8.35
CA ARG A 332 -26.96 -23.91 8.04
C ARG A 332 -27.38 -25.24 8.67
N ASN A 333 -26.51 -26.26 8.68
CA ASN A 333 -26.88 -27.64 9.01
C ASN A 333 -26.28 -28.14 10.34
N GLY A 334 -25.41 -27.37 10.99
CA GLY A 334 -24.70 -27.77 12.21
C GLY A 334 -23.62 -28.84 12.00
N THR A 335 -23.55 -29.45 10.80
CA THR A 335 -22.52 -30.38 10.34
C THR A 335 -22.13 -30.04 8.90
N ALA A 336 -20.82 -30.05 8.61
CA ALA A 336 -20.35 -30.00 7.23
C ALA A 336 -20.37 -31.42 6.64
N THR A 337 -20.58 -31.56 5.31
CA THR A 337 -20.43 -32.86 4.61
C THR A 337 -19.07 -33.47 4.91
N ALA A 338 -18.96 -34.79 5.10
CA ALA A 338 -17.70 -35.42 5.47
C ALA A 338 -16.66 -35.32 4.34
N ASP A 339 -17.09 -35.50 3.09
CA ASP A 339 -16.25 -35.33 1.91
C ASP A 339 -16.39 -33.94 1.31
N TRP A 340 -15.26 -33.24 1.16
CA TRP A 340 -15.20 -31.92 0.57
C TRP A 340 -15.29 -31.93 -0.95
N ARG A 341 -15.14 -33.10 -1.58
CA ARG A 341 -15.18 -33.30 -3.04
C ARG A 341 -16.60 -33.27 -3.59
N GLU A 342 -17.61 -33.46 -2.75
CA GLU A 342 -19.01 -33.54 -3.17
C GLU A 342 -19.48 -32.24 -3.85
N GLY A 343 -19.99 -32.39 -5.09
CA GLY A 343 -20.52 -31.28 -5.88
C GLY A 343 -19.46 -30.29 -6.40
N LEU A 344 -18.19 -30.69 -6.46
CA LEU A 344 -17.11 -29.94 -7.11
C LEU A 344 -16.71 -30.56 -8.45
N SER A 345 -16.12 -29.75 -9.34
CA SER A 345 -15.56 -30.26 -10.60
C SER A 345 -14.28 -31.06 -10.36
N GLN A 346 -13.99 -32.06 -11.22
CA GLN A 346 -12.77 -32.85 -11.13
C GLN A 346 -11.50 -31.97 -11.19
N THR A 347 -11.52 -30.91 -12.00
CA THR A 347 -10.42 -29.94 -12.07
C THR A 347 -10.20 -29.22 -10.74
N THR A 348 -11.28 -28.79 -10.08
CA THR A 348 -11.21 -28.14 -8.76
C THR A 348 -10.59 -29.06 -7.72
N ILE A 349 -10.98 -30.33 -7.72
CA ILE A 349 -10.46 -31.35 -6.80
C ILE A 349 -8.96 -31.54 -7.00
N VAL A 350 -8.52 -31.81 -8.24
CA VAL A 350 -7.10 -32.04 -8.57
C VAL A 350 -6.22 -30.84 -8.21
N VAL A 351 -6.70 -29.61 -8.46
CA VAL A 351 -5.94 -28.39 -8.15
C VAL A 351 -5.80 -28.19 -6.63
N ILE A 352 -6.86 -28.49 -5.86
CA ILE A 352 -6.82 -28.41 -4.40
C ILE A 352 -5.90 -29.49 -3.83
N GLU A 353 -5.95 -30.72 -4.34
CA GLU A 353 -5.04 -31.80 -3.93
C GLU A 353 -3.58 -31.45 -4.24
N ALA A 354 -3.31 -30.85 -5.40
CA ALA A 354 -1.99 -30.34 -5.74
C ALA A 354 -1.54 -29.22 -4.78
N CYS A 355 -2.45 -28.34 -4.35
CA CYS A 355 -2.17 -27.30 -3.36
C CYS A 355 -1.83 -27.89 -1.98
N ILE A 356 -2.57 -28.91 -1.52
CA ILE A 356 -2.31 -29.60 -0.26
C ILE A 356 -0.94 -30.28 -0.33
N SER A 357 -0.67 -31.02 -1.40
CA SER A 357 0.64 -31.65 -1.64
C SER A 357 1.77 -30.62 -1.68
N ALA A 358 1.57 -29.49 -2.36
CA ALA A 358 2.53 -28.39 -2.43
C ALA A 358 2.82 -27.76 -1.06
N ALA A 359 1.79 -27.58 -0.22
CA ALA A 359 1.95 -27.06 1.13
C ALA A 359 2.70 -28.03 2.05
N CYS A 360 2.40 -29.33 1.96
CA CYS A 360 3.12 -30.38 2.67
C CYS A 360 4.58 -30.47 2.22
N ALA A 361 4.83 -30.52 0.90
CA ALA A 361 6.16 -30.56 0.33
C ALA A 361 6.99 -29.31 0.70
N SER A 362 6.39 -28.12 0.66
CA SER A 362 7.04 -26.89 1.13
C SER A 362 7.47 -27.02 2.59
N THR A 363 6.66 -27.65 3.43
CA THR A 363 7.00 -27.84 4.85
C THR A 363 8.09 -28.88 5.05
N THR A 364 8.08 -29.98 4.29
CA THR A 364 9.19 -30.95 4.28
C THR A 364 10.50 -30.30 3.83
N ILE A 365 10.47 -29.50 2.76
CA ILE A 365 11.62 -28.73 2.29
C ILE A 365 12.10 -27.77 3.36
N LEU A 366 11.17 -27.06 4.00
CA LEU A 366 11.50 -26.12 5.06
C LEU A 366 11.98 -26.80 6.33
N ALA A 367 11.54 -28.02 6.64
CA ALA A 367 12.02 -28.82 7.76
C ALA A 367 13.43 -29.38 7.49
N ALA A 368 13.66 -29.92 6.29
CA ALA A 368 14.98 -30.29 5.82
C ALA A 368 15.93 -29.07 5.78
N ALA A 369 15.39 -27.91 5.42
CA ALA A 369 16.08 -26.63 5.49
C ALA A 369 15.94 -25.93 6.84
N ALA A 370 15.29 -26.49 7.88
CA ALA A 370 15.06 -25.83 9.17
C ALA A 370 16.29 -25.89 10.07
N GLU A 371 17.28 -26.70 9.71
CA GLU A 371 18.68 -26.44 10.08
C GLU A 371 19.16 -25.06 9.56
N ARG A 372 18.39 -24.38 8.69
CA ARG A 372 18.68 -23.10 7.99
C ARG A 372 17.45 -22.15 7.73
N ASN A 373 16.31 -22.28 8.45
CA ASN A 373 15.11 -21.40 8.55
C ASN A 373 14.26 -21.03 7.28
N LEU A 374 12.90 -21.23 7.27
CA LEU A 374 11.79 -20.42 6.61
C LEU A 374 10.34 -21.09 6.69
N VAL A 375 9.25 -20.46 6.17
CA VAL A 375 7.84 -20.26 6.70
C VAL A 375 6.65 -21.18 6.24
N ALA A 376 5.57 -21.30 7.07
CA ALA A 376 4.37 -22.14 6.86
C ALA A 376 2.94 -21.56 7.16
N LEU A 377 2.25 -20.94 6.17
CA LEU A 377 0.90 -20.33 6.38
C LEU A 377 -0.29 -21.13 5.79
N ILE A 378 -0.06 -22.00 4.82
CA ILE A 378 -1.14 -22.62 4.00
C ILE A 378 -1.73 -23.87 4.66
N LEU A 379 -0.91 -24.63 5.39
CA LEU A 379 -1.35 -25.87 6.04
C LEU A 379 -2.43 -25.66 7.09
N VAL A 380 -2.40 -24.53 7.80
CA VAL A 380 -3.45 -24.21 8.79
C VAL A 380 -4.80 -24.05 8.10
N MET A 381 -4.87 -23.40 6.93
CA MET A 381 -6.14 -23.23 6.18
C MET A 381 -6.70 -24.56 5.63
N VAL A 382 -5.82 -25.50 5.29
CA VAL A 382 -6.20 -26.85 4.83
C VAL A 382 -6.87 -27.64 5.96
N ASP A 383 -6.34 -27.57 7.18
CA ASP A 383 -6.90 -28.21 8.39
C ASP A 383 -8.29 -27.67 8.76
N ILE A 384 -8.54 -26.37 8.51
CA ILE A 384 -9.88 -25.76 8.68
C ILE A 384 -10.85 -26.30 7.63
N ALA A 385 -10.37 -26.43 6.39
CA ALA A 385 -11.21 -26.61 5.23
C ALA A 385 -11.50 -28.06 4.89
N PHE A 386 -10.67 -29.01 5.34
CA PHE A 386 -10.68 -30.41 4.93
C PHE A 386 -10.44 -31.33 6.12
N PRO A 387 -11.01 -32.55 6.16
CA PRO A 387 -10.66 -33.53 7.18
C PRO A 387 -9.18 -33.88 7.02
N PRO A 388 -8.32 -33.55 7.99
CA PRO A 388 -6.88 -33.66 7.80
C PRO A 388 -6.45 -35.13 7.79
N THR A 389 -5.59 -35.50 6.86
CA THR A 389 -4.87 -36.77 6.94
C THR A 389 -3.80 -36.72 8.05
N PRO A 390 -3.39 -37.85 8.65
CA PRO A 390 -2.33 -37.85 9.67
C PRO A 390 -1.03 -37.17 9.20
N ARG A 391 -0.73 -37.28 7.89
CA ARG A 391 0.42 -36.63 7.25
C ARG A 391 0.29 -35.10 7.22
N GLU A 392 -0.88 -34.58 6.88
CA GLU A 392 -1.16 -33.13 6.85
C GLU A 392 -1.11 -32.52 8.25
N HIS A 393 -1.65 -33.23 9.24
CA HIS A 393 -1.63 -32.80 10.63
C HIS A 393 -0.20 -32.71 11.18
N GLU A 394 0.64 -33.70 10.87
CA GLU A 394 2.05 -33.70 11.28
C GLU A 394 2.84 -32.59 10.55
N ALA A 395 2.61 -32.38 9.25
CA ALA A 395 3.20 -31.28 8.51
C ALA A 395 2.82 -29.92 9.14
N MET A 396 1.56 -29.73 9.52
CA MET A 396 1.11 -28.50 10.20
C MET A 396 1.83 -28.28 11.53
N LYS A 397 1.99 -29.33 12.33
CA LYS A 397 2.70 -29.24 13.61
C LYS A 397 4.17 -28.85 13.40
N GLN A 398 4.84 -29.48 12.45
CA GLN A 398 6.23 -29.14 12.08
C GLN A 398 6.34 -27.69 11.61
N ALA A 399 5.40 -27.25 10.79
CA ALA A 399 5.26 -25.86 10.36
C ALA A 399 5.18 -24.86 11.53
N LEU A 400 4.30 -25.11 12.51
CA LEU A 400 4.15 -24.26 13.69
C LEU A 400 5.40 -24.24 14.58
N GLU A 401 6.12 -25.37 14.67
CA GLU A 401 7.38 -25.48 15.40
C GLU A 401 8.50 -24.68 14.72
N ILE A 402 8.60 -24.73 13.39
CA ILE A 402 9.55 -23.90 12.62
C ILE A 402 9.26 -22.42 12.87
N LEU A 403 7.99 -21.99 12.81
CA LEU A 403 7.61 -20.61 13.11
C LEU A 403 7.95 -20.20 14.55
N ARG A 404 7.84 -21.13 15.51
CA ARG A 404 8.25 -20.88 16.91
C ARG A 404 9.75 -20.64 16.97
N GLY A 405 10.55 -21.52 16.38
CA GLY A 405 12.01 -21.38 16.34
C GLY A 405 12.48 -20.07 15.70
N MET A 406 11.80 -19.61 14.65
CA MET A 406 12.09 -18.31 14.03
C MET A 406 11.72 -17.14 14.95
N ALA A 407 10.60 -17.21 15.67
CA ALA A 407 10.18 -16.17 16.61
C ALA A 407 11.14 -16.08 17.81
N ASP A 408 11.55 -17.22 18.37
CA ASP A 408 12.47 -17.31 19.51
C ASP A 408 13.86 -16.73 19.20
N ARG A 409 14.25 -16.72 17.92
CA ARG A 409 15.51 -16.09 17.43
C ARG A 409 15.39 -14.59 17.15
N GLY A 410 14.26 -13.97 17.47
CA GLY A 410 14.03 -12.53 17.39
C GLY A 410 13.07 -12.07 16.29
N ASN A 411 12.51 -12.98 15.47
CA ASN A 411 11.59 -12.57 14.40
C ASN A 411 10.17 -12.27 14.93
N GLY A 412 9.98 -11.05 15.45
CA GLY A 412 8.70 -10.61 16.04
C GLY A 412 7.49 -10.69 15.10
N HIS A 413 7.67 -10.41 13.80
CA HIS A 413 6.59 -10.52 12.82
C HIS A 413 6.11 -11.98 12.67
N ILE A 414 7.04 -12.94 12.62
CA ILE A 414 6.70 -14.36 12.58
C ILE A 414 6.05 -14.82 13.90
N GLY A 415 6.48 -14.29 15.04
CA GLY A 415 5.82 -14.51 16.34
C GLY A 415 4.35 -14.11 16.33
N ALA A 416 4.03 -12.90 15.86
CA ALA A 416 2.65 -12.41 15.74
C ALA A 416 1.81 -13.25 14.76
N ARG A 417 2.40 -13.66 13.63
CA ARG A 417 1.74 -14.54 12.64
C ARG A 417 1.45 -15.91 13.21
N ARG A 418 2.41 -16.53 13.91
CA ARG A 418 2.21 -17.80 14.61
C ARG A 418 1.08 -17.71 15.63
N GLN A 419 1.04 -16.64 16.43
CA GLN A 419 -0.04 -16.45 17.40
C GLN A 419 -1.41 -16.36 16.71
N SER A 420 -1.49 -15.69 15.57
CA SER A 420 -2.72 -15.63 14.77
C SER A 420 -3.15 -17.02 14.27
N LEU A 421 -2.20 -17.85 13.83
CA LEU A 421 -2.46 -19.23 13.40
C LEU A 421 -2.94 -20.12 14.56
N LEU A 422 -2.34 -20.00 15.74
CA LEU A 422 -2.78 -20.73 16.95
C LEU A 422 -4.17 -20.28 17.41
N ASN A 423 -4.50 -18.99 17.30
CA ASN A 423 -5.82 -18.47 17.60
C ASN A 423 -6.88 -19.05 16.64
N LEU A 424 -6.56 -19.19 15.34
CA LEU A 424 -7.44 -19.84 14.38
C LEU A 424 -7.66 -21.32 14.74
N GLN A 425 -6.59 -22.05 15.05
CA GLN A 425 -6.68 -23.46 15.45
C GLN A 425 -7.52 -23.67 16.72
N THR A 426 -7.36 -22.81 17.72
CA THR A 426 -8.12 -22.90 18.99
C THR A 426 -9.59 -22.52 18.84
N MET A 427 -9.95 -21.62 17.91
CA MET A 427 -11.36 -21.37 17.57
C MET A 427 -12.02 -22.61 16.97
N ILE A 428 -11.28 -23.42 16.23
CA ILE A 428 -11.79 -24.59 15.50
C ILE A 428 -11.89 -25.82 16.39
N ASN A 429 -10.93 -26.06 17.28
CA ASN A 429 -10.99 -27.18 18.25
C ASN A 429 -12.14 -27.07 19.27
N LYS A 430 -12.88 -25.94 19.30
CA LYS A 430 -14.14 -25.79 20.05
C LYS A 430 -15.38 -26.31 19.28
N VAL A 431 -15.21 -26.77 18.05
CA VAL A 431 -16.25 -27.45 17.26
C VAL A 431 -16.26 -28.93 17.65
N PRO A 432 -17.38 -29.51 18.14
CA PRO A 432 -17.42 -30.92 18.51
C PRO A 432 -17.22 -31.81 17.28
N SER A 433 -16.14 -32.61 17.27
CA SER A 433 -15.97 -33.68 16.29
C SER A 433 -17.06 -34.74 16.49
N ALA A 434 -17.93 -34.95 15.51
CA ALA A 434 -18.77 -36.14 15.47
C ALA A 434 -17.88 -37.39 15.37
N SER A 435 -18.19 -38.41 16.17
CA SER A 435 -17.49 -39.70 16.20
C SER A 435 -17.30 -40.29 14.79
N PRO A 436 -16.15 -40.92 14.49
CA PRO A 436 -15.94 -41.54 13.20
C PRO A 436 -16.88 -42.75 13.04
N ALA A 437 -17.83 -42.65 12.12
CA ALA A 437 -18.52 -43.83 11.62
C ALA A 437 -17.56 -44.59 10.70
N THR A 438 -17.39 -45.88 10.99
CA THR A 438 -16.56 -46.84 10.26
C THR A 438 -16.95 -46.88 8.78
N PRO A 439 -16.06 -46.56 7.81
CA PRO A 439 -16.38 -46.73 6.41
C PRO A 439 -16.23 -48.21 6.03
N THR A 440 -17.26 -48.73 5.40
CA THR A 440 -17.27 -50.05 4.78
C THR A 440 -16.42 -49.98 3.51
N VAL A 441 -15.38 -50.81 3.43
CA VAL A 441 -14.50 -50.92 2.27
C VAL A 441 -15.31 -51.41 1.08
N THR A 442 -15.40 -50.57 0.03
CA THR A 442 -15.76 -51.02 -1.32
C THR A 442 -14.64 -50.57 -2.25
N SER A 443 -13.92 -51.54 -2.81
CA SER A 443 -12.81 -51.37 -3.74
C SER A 443 -13.29 -50.86 -5.10
N ALA A 444 -12.78 -49.71 -5.56
CA ALA A 444 -12.63 -49.43 -7.00
C ALA A 444 -11.72 -48.19 -7.23
N PHE A 445 -10.79 -48.34 -8.18
CA PHE A 445 -9.95 -47.34 -8.85
C PHE A 445 -8.64 -46.87 -8.18
N GLU A 446 -7.57 -47.62 -8.48
CA GLU A 446 -6.19 -47.13 -8.63
C GLU A 446 -6.01 -46.52 -10.04
N ALA A 447 -5.67 -45.23 -10.10
CA ALA A 447 -4.95 -44.52 -11.16
C ALA A 447 -4.96 -43.02 -10.79
N GLY A 448 -3.88 -42.27 -10.59
CA GLY A 448 -2.44 -42.49 -10.61
C GLY A 448 -1.79 -41.11 -10.49
N PHE A 449 -1.09 -40.85 -9.39
CA PHE A 449 -0.07 -39.80 -9.23
C PHE A 449 0.87 -40.29 -8.14
N ASP A 450 1.81 -41.16 -8.51
CA ASP A 450 2.90 -41.60 -7.64
C ASP A 450 4.14 -40.73 -7.88
N PRO A 451 4.73 -40.13 -6.84
CA PRO A 451 6.05 -39.52 -6.91
C PRO A 451 7.08 -40.52 -6.37
N VAL A 452 7.63 -41.38 -7.23
CA VAL A 452 8.83 -42.17 -6.89
C VAL A 452 9.82 -42.14 -8.05
N LEU A 453 11.03 -41.67 -7.74
CA LEU A 453 12.25 -41.81 -8.53
C LEU A 453 12.68 -43.29 -8.52
N SER A 454 12.74 -43.91 -9.69
CA SER A 454 13.57 -45.10 -9.93
C SER A 454 14.23 -45.03 -11.33
N ASP A 455 15.48 -45.49 -11.36
CA ASP A 455 16.49 -45.38 -12.42
C ASP A 455 16.13 -46.16 -13.72
N PRO A 456 16.78 -45.86 -14.87
CA PRO A 456 16.42 -46.39 -16.18
C PRO A 456 17.21 -47.66 -16.53
N GLY A 457 16.53 -48.61 -17.17
CA GLY A 457 17.15 -49.73 -17.87
C GLY A 457 16.92 -49.62 -19.38
N ASP A 458 18.03 -49.61 -20.12
CA ASP A 458 18.27 -49.94 -21.53
C ASP A 458 17.10 -50.12 -22.51
N GLY A 459 17.29 -49.56 -23.72
CA GLY A 459 16.76 -50.20 -24.93
C GLY A 459 16.36 -49.29 -26.08
N LEU A 460 17.36 -48.89 -26.88
CA LEU A 460 17.39 -48.99 -28.35
C LEU A 460 16.29 -48.30 -29.22
N THR A 461 16.82 -47.42 -30.08
CA THR A 461 16.59 -47.31 -31.54
C THR A 461 15.29 -46.74 -32.08
N GLY A 462 15.44 -45.66 -32.88
CA GLY A 462 15.01 -45.72 -34.27
C GLY A 462 14.19 -44.54 -34.80
N TRP A 463 14.82 -43.76 -35.70
CA TRP A 463 14.24 -43.24 -36.96
C TRP A 463 13.33 -42.00 -36.82
N SER A 464 13.77 -40.79 -37.21
CA SER A 464 14.04 -40.23 -38.56
C SER A 464 12.81 -39.59 -39.23
N ASP A 465 12.97 -38.30 -39.51
CA ASP A 465 12.57 -37.53 -40.69
C ASP A 465 11.10 -37.28 -41.08
N GLY A 466 10.93 -36.04 -41.59
CA GLY A 466 9.92 -35.61 -42.56
C GLY A 466 8.75 -34.88 -41.91
N GLY A 467 8.38 -33.65 -42.26
CA GLY A 467 8.66 -32.87 -43.46
C GLY A 467 7.34 -32.28 -43.96
N GLU A 468 7.38 -30.97 -44.24
CA GLU A 468 6.51 -30.21 -45.16
C GLU A 468 5.02 -30.03 -44.82
N ALA A 469 4.58 -28.78 -44.64
CA ALA A 469 3.99 -27.88 -45.66
C ALA A 469 2.51 -28.26 -45.94
N SER A 470 1.54 -27.37 -46.05
CA SER A 470 1.51 -26.07 -46.69
C SER A 470 0.07 -25.51 -46.57
N THR A 471 -0.02 -24.18 -46.73
CA THR A 471 -1.11 -23.44 -47.42
C THR A 471 -2.56 -23.51 -46.94
N GLY A 472 -3.09 -22.34 -46.61
CA GLY A 472 -3.97 -21.70 -47.60
C GLY A 472 -5.23 -21.02 -47.07
N ILE A 473 -5.30 -19.69 -47.31
CA ILE A 473 -6.44 -18.92 -47.86
C ILE A 473 -7.68 -18.79 -46.94
N GLY A 474 -8.35 -17.67 -46.72
CA GLY A 474 -8.38 -16.28 -47.25
C GLY A 474 -9.46 -15.55 -46.41
N SER A 475 -9.27 -14.30 -46.00
CA SER A 475 -9.51 -13.05 -46.73
C SER A 475 -10.85 -12.39 -46.36
N ILE A 476 -10.79 -11.04 -46.29
CA ILE A 476 -11.88 -10.04 -46.47
C ILE A 476 -12.69 -9.76 -45.19
N GLY A 477 -12.83 -8.52 -44.71
CA GLY A 477 -12.36 -7.23 -45.23
C GLY A 477 -12.85 -6.09 -44.34
N ASP A 478 -12.11 -4.97 -44.44
CA ASP A 478 -12.50 -3.56 -44.61
C ASP A 478 -13.46 -2.93 -43.56
N ALA A 479 -13.35 -1.66 -43.12
CA ALA A 479 -12.63 -0.47 -43.59
C ALA A 479 -12.44 0.51 -42.40
N GLU A 480 -11.31 1.24 -42.31
CA GLU A 480 -11.15 2.70 -42.52
C GLU A 480 -12.19 3.59 -41.81
N GLY A 481 -11.89 4.62 -41.03
CA GLY A 481 -10.94 5.74 -41.12
C GLY A 481 -11.74 6.96 -40.55
N ILE A 482 -11.23 8.08 -40.03
CA ILE A 482 -10.27 9.09 -40.51
C ILE A 482 -10.14 10.15 -39.39
N GLU A 483 -8.99 10.81 -39.42
CA GLU A 483 -8.43 11.97 -38.70
C GLU A 483 -9.34 13.14 -38.29
N VAL A 484 -8.88 13.90 -37.28
CA VAL A 484 -9.08 15.35 -37.17
C VAL A 484 -7.79 16.02 -36.64
N GLY A 485 -7.12 16.81 -37.49
CA GLY A 485 -6.27 17.94 -37.08
C GLY A 485 -7.11 19.23 -37.01
N ILE A 486 -6.64 20.41 -36.60
CA ILE A 486 -5.37 20.97 -36.11
C ILE A 486 -5.72 22.46 -35.85
N THR A 487 -4.92 23.15 -35.01
CA THR A 487 -4.73 24.63 -34.89
C THR A 487 -5.88 25.52 -34.38
N ASP A 488 -5.65 26.66 -33.73
CA ASP A 488 -4.53 27.22 -32.95
C ASP A 488 -5.05 28.53 -32.31
N ASP A 489 -4.39 28.90 -31.23
CA ASP A 489 -3.92 30.25 -30.88
C ASP A 489 -4.71 31.28 -30.05
N GLU A 490 -3.95 31.71 -29.03
CA GLU A 490 -3.66 33.06 -28.54
C GLU A 490 -4.54 33.74 -27.45
N ASP A 491 -4.04 33.60 -26.22
CA ASP A 491 -3.37 34.62 -25.41
C ASP A 491 -4.16 35.65 -24.55
N ARG A 492 -3.68 35.74 -23.29
CA ARG A 492 -3.59 36.90 -22.37
C ARG A 492 -4.72 37.32 -21.39
N THR A 493 -4.40 37.05 -20.11
CA THR A 493 -4.17 38.00 -18.98
C THR A 493 -5.23 38.39 -17.93
N ILE A 494 -4.74 38.34 -16.67
CA ILE A 494 -4.95 39.23 -15.48
C ILE A 494 -5.94 38.82 -14.37
N GLU A 495 -5.34 38.66 -13.19
CA GLU A 495 -5.69 39.01 -11.80
C GLU A 495 -7.13 39.07 -11.25
N SER A 496 -7.13 38.72 -9.97
CA SER A 496 -8.17 38.64 -8.94
C SER A 496 -8.78 39.95 -8.45
N ALA A 497 -9.99 39.82 -7.86
CA ALA A 497 -10.45 40.38 -6.57
C ALA A 497 -10.85 41.88 -6.49
N PHE A 498 -12.16 42.21 -6.41
CA PHE A 498 -13.01 42.46 -5.20
C PHE A 498 -13.18 43.98 -4.89
N PRO A 499 -14.19 44.51 -4.13
CA PRO A 499 -15.26 43.89 -3.33
C PRO A 499 -16.67 44.54 -3.48
N PHE A 500 -17.68 43.97 -2.80
CA PHE A 500 -18.92 44.67 -2.39
C PHE A 500 -18.84 44.93 -0.87
N SER A 501 -19.03 46.17 -0.43
CA SER A 501 -19.70 46.47 0.84
C SER A 501 -20.29 47.88 0.83
N VAL A 502 -21.62 47.91 0.84
CA VAL A 502 -22.53 48.77 1.60
C VAL A 502 -21.96 50.08 2.18
N ASN A 503 -22.53 51.22 1.75
CA ASN A 503 -23.23 52.16 2.65
C ASN A 503 -23.97 53.25 1.85
N HIS A 504 -25.26 53.43 2.15
CA HIS A 504 -26.03 54.66 1.88
C HIS A 504 -25.68 55.74 2.93
N PRO A 505 -26.08 57.03 2.77
CA PRO A 505 -26.17 57.90 1.58
C PRO A 505 -25.47 59.28 1.80
N GLY A 506 -25.29 60.08 0.74
CA GLY A 506 -25.21 61.57 0.84
C GLY A 506 -23.90 62.27 0.41
N GLU A 507 -23.96 62.90 -0.77
CA GLU A 507 -23.33 64.17 -1.22
C GLU A 507 -21.89 64.56 -0.82
N SER A 508 -20.99 64.70 -1.80
CA SER A 508 -20.62 65.97 -2.47
C SER A 508 -19.22 65.90 -3.12
N LEU A 509 -19.06 66.64 -4.22
CA LEU A 509 -17.90 66.66 -5.12
C LEU A 509 -16.62 67.22 -4.48
N LEU A 510 -15.45 66.72 -4.92
CA LEU A 510 -14.31 67.47 -5.52
C LEU A 510 -12.95 66.78 -5.25
N GLY A 511 -12.11 66.70 -6.30
CA GLY A 511 -10.67 66.95 -6.15
C GLY A 511 -9.70 65.77 -6.21
N ILE A 512 -8.98 65.70 -7.32
CA ILE A 512 -7.78 64.91 -7.63
C ILE A 512 -6.64 65.15 -6.60
N SER A 513 -5.85 64.12 -6.25
CA SER A 513 -4.39 64.06 -6.45
C SER A 513 -3.69 63.04 -5.53
N HIS A 514 -2.84 62.21 -6.15
CA HIS A 514 -1.76 61.49 -5.47
C HIS A 514 -0.80 62.45 -4.77
N THR A 515 -0.40 62.13 -3.54
CA THR A 515 0.88 62.58 -2.97
C THR A 515 1.37 61.56 -1.94
N MET A 516 2.64 61.13 -2.09
CA MET A 516 3.39 60.42 -1.05
C MET A 516 3.65 61.36 0.15
N ALA A 517 3.46 60.88 1.39
CA ALA A 517 4.11 61.40 2.61
C ALA A 517 3.73 60.52 3.83
N THR A 518 4.67 59.74 4.37
CA THR A 518 5.38 59.89 5.67
C THR A 518 4.61 59.66 6.98
N GLN A 519 5.13 58.69 7.75
CA GLN A 519 5.29 58.59 9.22
C GLN A 519 4.08 58.72 10.18
N ASN A 520 4.08 57.78 11.15
CA ASN A 520 3.21 57.64 12.34
C ASN A 520 1.75 57.24 12.09
N GLY A 521 1.52 55.98 11.76
CA GLY A 521 0.18 55.38 11.72
C GLY A 521 0.02 54.32 12.80
N GLU A 522 -1.02 54.44 13.64
CA GLU A 522 -1.58 53.33 14.41
C GLU A 522 -1.60 52.07 13.53
N ARG A 523 -1.11 50.93 14.04
CA ARG A 523 -1.25 49.66 13.32
C ARG A 523 -2.76 49.41 13.15
N SER A 524 -3.27 49.64 11.95
CA SER A 524 -4.65 49.33 11.58
C SER A 524 -4.94 47.87 11.95
N ASN A 525 -6.13 47.61 12.50
CA ASN A 525 -6.54 46.24 12.79
C ASN A 525 -6.38 45.37 11.54
N PRO A 526 -5.78 44.17 11.65
CA PRO A 526 -5.55 43.30 10.51
C PRO A 526 -6.88 42.89 9.88
N THR A 527 -6.90 42.84 8.55
CA THR A 527 -8.08 42.41 7.77
C THR A 527 -7.97 40.91 7.46
N PRO A 528 -9.09 40.13 7.49
CA PRO A 528 -9.08 38.73 7.08
C PRO A 528 -8.56 38.52 5.65
N SER A 529 -7.79 37.46 5.44
CA SER A 529 -7.12 37.21 4.14
C SER A 529 -8.02 36.61 3.05
N TYR A 530 -9.13 35.96 3.43
CA TYR A 530 -10.05 35.27 2.51
C TYR A 530 -11.41 35.94 2.53
N ILE A 531 -11.50 37.10 1.86
CA ILE A 531 -12.77 37.80 1.60
C ILE A 531 -13.16 37.48 0.16
N ALA A 532 -14.35 36.94 -0.05
CA ALA A 532 -14.83 36.59 -1.39
C ALA A 532 -15.86 37.60 -1.91
N SER A 533 -16.17 37.54 -3.20
CA SER A 533 -17.17 38.39 -3.85
C SER A 533 -18.56 37.97 -3.41
N GLU A 534 -19.50 38.90 -3.56
CA GLU A 534 -20.92 38.59 -3.46
C GLU A 534 -21.28 37.44 -4.42
N GLY A 535 -22.06 36.47 -3.93
CA GLY A 535 -22.42 35.26 -4.68
C GLY A 535 -21.37 34.13 -4.67
N SER A 536 -20.22 34.31 -4.03
CA SER A 536 -19.24 33.22 -3.88
C SER A 536 -19.81 32.04 -3.09
N VAL A 537 -19.48 30.81 -3.52
CA VAL A 537 -19.76 29.57 -2.79
C VAL A 537 -19.21 29.54 -1.36
N LEU A 538 -18.24 30.41 -1.06
CA LEU A 538 -17.71 30.61 0.29
C LEU A 538 -18.82 30.95 1.30
N TYR A 539 -19.77 31.79 0.90
CA TYR A 539 -20.85 32.23 1.76
C TYR A 539 -22.11 31.42 1.49
N ALA A 540 -22.62 30.75 2.53
CA ALA A 540 -23.87 29.99 2.43
C ALA A 540 -25.06 30.93 2.18
N ASN A 541 -25.99 30.53 1.29
CA ASN A 541 -27.24 31.24 1.08
C ASN A 541 -28.10 31.11 2.35
N ARG A 542 -28.05 32.12 3.21
CA ARG A 542 -28.71 32.09 4.52
C ARG A 542 -30.21 31.79 4.42
N VAL A 543 -30.91 32.35 3.42
CA VAL A 543 -32.34 32.10 3.22
C VAL A 543 -32.63 30.61 2.97
N LEU A 544 -31.85 30.00 2.07
CA LEU A 544 -31.96 28.56 1.77
C LEU A 544 -31.68 27.70 3.01
N TYR A 545 -30.54 27.93 3.68
CA TYR A 545 -30.13 27.07 4.79
C TYR A 545 -30.95 27.30 6.07
N THR A 546 -31.50 28.49 6.29
CA THR A 546 -32.51 28.72 7.35
C THR A 546 -33.77 27.91 7.05
N ARG A 547 -34.27 27.91 5.80
CA ARG A 547 -35.43 27.09 5.42
C ARG A 547 -35.18 25.59 5.61
N ILE A 548 -33.97 25.12 5.25
CA ILE A 548 -33.53 23.74 5.51
C ILE A 548 -33.51 23.47 7.02
N SER A 549 -33.00 24.40 7.84
CA SER A 549 -32.90 24.28 9.30
C SER A 549 -34.25 24.29 10.03
N GLU A 550 -35.24 25.03 9.53
CA GLU A 550 -36.53 25.21 10.20
C GLU A 550 -37.61 24.22 9.71
N THR A 551 -37.32 23.42 8.69
CA THR A 551 -38.32 22.49 8.14
C THR A 551 -38.78 21.45 9.16
N SER A 552 -40.10 21.33 9.32
CA SER A 552 -40.75 20.29 10.12
C SER A 552 -40.98 19.00 9.34
N THR A 553 -40.76 18.98 8.02
CA THR A 553 -40.99 17.83 7.14
C THR A 553 -39.70 17.01 7.01
N ARG A 554 -39.32 16.35 8.10
CA ARG A 554 -38.13 15.48 8.17
C ARG A 554 -38.52 14.08 8.60
N LYS A 555 -37.86 13.06 8.04
CA LYS A 555 -38.03 11.65 8.40
C LYS A 555 -36.68 11.07 8.84
N ILE A 556 -36.62 10.47 10.02
CA ILE A 556 -35.43 9.75 10.48
C ILE A 556 -35.20 8.55 9.57
N VAL A 557 -33.98 8.44 9.03
CA VAL A 557 -33.51 7.28 8.27
C VAL A 557 -32.44 6.48 9.02
N GLN A 558 -31.70 7.13 9.93
CA GLN A 558 -30.78 6.45 10.84
C GLN A 558 -30.82 7.14 12.21
N ASP A 559 -30.76 6.34 13.28
CA ASP A 559 -30.68 6.80 14.66
C ASP A 559 -29.87 5.80 15.47
N PHE A 560 -28.77 6.24 16.06
CA PHE A 560 -27.94 5.39 16.89
C PHE A 560 -27.09 6.17 17.89
N ILE A 561 -26.61 5.45 18.89
CA ILE A 561 -25.65 5.92 19.88
C ILE A 561 -24.24 5.48 19.49
N VAL A 562 -23.27 6.38 19.61
CA VAL A 562 -21.83 6.08 19.61
C VAL A 562 -21.42 5.92 21.08
N PRO A 563 -21.06 4.70 21.54
CA PRO A 563 -20.65 4.46 22.91
C PRO A 563 -19.43 5.28 23.30
N ILE A 564 -19.17 5.46 24.60
CA ILE A 564 -17.96 6.12 25.11
C ILE A 564 -16.68 5.46 24.57
N ARG A 565 -15.61 6.25 24.37
CA ARG A 565 -14.29 5.77 23.98
C ARG A 565 -14.31 4.86 22.73
N SER A 566 -15.21 5.14 21.80
CA SER A 566 -15.41 4.32 20.61
C SER A 566 -15.70 5.19 19.39
N GLY A 567 -15.62 4.59 18.21
CA GLY A 567 -15.91 5.26 16.94
C GLY A 567 -16.92 4.47 16.11
N LYS A 568 -17.72 5.19 15.33
CA LYS A 568 -18.64 4.59 14.35
C LYS A 568 -18.68 5.42 13.08
N ALA A 569 -18.77 4.76 11.93
CA ALA A 569 -18.91 5.39 10.63
C ALA A 569 -20.26 5.07 9.98
N TRP A 570 -20.81 6.02 9.22
CA TRP A 570 -22.14 5.93 8.59
C TRP A 570 -22.25 6.83 7.36
N CYS A 571 -23.20 6.51 6.47
CA CYS A 571 -23.48 7.33 5.28
C CYS A 571 -24.51 8.43 5.58
N VAL A 572 -24.31 9.59 4.99
CA VAL A 572 -25.29 10.68 4.89
C VAL A 572 -25.42 11.07 3.42
N PRO A 573 -26.55 10.73 2.76
CA PRO A 573 -26.75 11.09 1.35
C PRO A 573 -26.85 12.61 1.16
N ALA A 574 -26.52 13.10 -0.04
CA ALA A 574 -26.73 14.51 -0.37
C ALA A 574 -28.20 14.94 -0.13
N GLY A 575 -28.41 16.16 0.33
CA GLY A 575 -29.75 16.67 0.66
C GLY A 575 -30.31 16.24 2.02
N HIS A 576 -29.58 15.41 2.78
CA HIS A 576 -30.00 14.98 4.12
C HIS A 576 -29.39 15.85 5.22
N ILE A 577 -29.99 15.80 6.41
CA ILE A 577 -29.47 16.45 7.62
C ILE A 577 -28.93 15.39 8.57
N CYS A 578 -27.71 15.56 9.05
CA CYS A 578 -27.10 14.77 10.10
C CYS A 578 -27.00 15.61 11.38
N ARG A 579 -27.69 15.18 12.44
CA ARG A 579 -27.61 15.78 13.78
C ARG A 579 -26.70 14.93 14.67
N ILE A 580 -25.79 15.59 15.37
CA ILE A 580 -24.99 15.00 16.45
C ILE A 580 -25.37 15.70 17.74
N SER A 581 -25.68 14.94 18.80
CA SER A 581 -26.18 15.50 20.06
C SER A 581 -25.60 14.82 21.30
N THR A 582 -25.71 15.50 22.43
CA THR A 582 -25.26 15.06 23.76
C THR A 582 -26.44 14.53 24.58
N PRO A 583 -26.83 13.25 24.48
CA PRO A 583 -28.04 12.74 25.14
C PRO A 583 -27.96 12.76 26.67
N GLU A 584 -26.77 12.50 27.23
CA GLU A 584 -26.58 12.30 28.68
C GLU A 584 -25.83 13.47 29.36
N GLY A 585 -25.41 14.48 28.60
CA GLY A 585 -24.62 15.60 29.10
C GLY A 585 -23.31 15.80 28.33
N PRO A 586 -22.36 16.58 28.87
CA PRO A 586 -21.22 17.05 28.10
C PRO A 586 -20.29 15.91 27.68
N GLN A 587 -19.93 15.91 26.40
CA GLN A 587 -18.98 15.00 25.78
C GLN A 587 -18.45 15.68 24.53
N VAL A 588 -17.13 15.65 24.31
CA VAL A 588 -16.52 16.13 23.06
C VAL A 588 -16.45 15.01 22.02
N GLY A 589 -16.56 15.36 20.75
CA GLY A 589 -16.57 14.38 19.65
C GLY A 589 -15.66 14.79 18.51
N ASP A 590 -14.90 13.83 17.99
CA ASP A 590 -13.97 14.04 16.88
C ASP A 590 -14.60 13.48 15.60
N LEU A 591 -14.91 14.36 14.63
CA LEU A 591 -15.58 13.99 13.38
C LEU A 591 -14.64 14.07 12.18
N ASN A 592 -14.66 13.04 11.35
CA ASN A 592 -14.07 13.00 10.01
C ASN A 592 -15.17 12.81 8.95
N ILE A 593 -14.92 13.33 7.74
CA ILE A 593 -15.88 13.32 6.63
C ILE A 593 -15.14 13.01 5.33
N TRP A 594 -15.65 12.05 4.57
CA TRP A 594 -15.17 11.67 3.24
C TRP A 594 -16.30 11.78 2.23
N ASN A 595 -15.98 12.00 0.97
CA ASN A 595 -16.92 11.68 -0.11
C ASN A 595 -17.15 10.17 -0.12
N LEU A 596 -18.41 9.75 -0.05
CA LEU A 596 -18.80 8.34 0.05
C LEU A 596 -18.27 7.49 -1.12
N ARG A 597 -18.16 8.09 -2.31
CA ARG A 597 -17.77 7.41 -3.56
C ARG A 597 -16.29 7.58 -3.89
N ASN A 598 -15.61 8.50 -3.23
CA ASN A 598 -14.19 8.80 -3.46
C ASN A 598 -13.51 9.23 -2.15
N PRO A 599 -12.98 8.29 -1.34
CA PRO A 599 -12.36 8.62 -0.06
C PRO A 599 -11.06 9.43 -0.17
N ARG A 600 -10.51 9.64 -1.37
CA ARG A 600 -9.42 10.61 -1.59
C ARG A 600 -9.90 12.05 -1.42
N GLU A 601 -11.19 12.31 -1.65
CA GLU A 601 -11.84 13.56 -1.30
C GLU A 601 -12.31 13.49 0.15
N LYS A 602 -11.62 14.22 1.02
CA LYS A 602 -11.86 14.22 2.47
C LYS A 602 -11.82 15.62 3.05
N PHE A 603 -12.42 15.79 4.21
CA PHE A 603 -12.49 17.08 4.89
C PHE A 603 -11.09 17.66 5.17
N TRP A 604 -10.97 18.97 4.99
CA TRP A 604 -9.72 19.71 5.14
C TRP A 604 -9.88 20.83 6.19
N ALA A 605 -9.59 20.49 7.45
CA ALA A 605 -9.71 21.40 8.59
C ALA A 605 -8.92 22.70 8.41
N SER A 606 -7.66 22.61 7.96
CA SER A 606 -6.79 23.78 7.79
C SER A 606 -7.32 24.80 6.77
N ARG A 607 -7.83 24.32 5.62
CA ARG A 607 -8.42 25.21 4.61
C ARG A 607 -9.76 25.77 5.06
N THR A 608 -10.58 24.95 5.71
CA THR A 608 -11.83 25.41 6.30
C THR A 608 -11.58 26.53 7.32
N LYS A 609 -10.54 26.40 8.15
CA LYS A 609 -10.11 27.43 9.10
C LYS A 609 -9.68 28.73 8.42
N GLN A 610 -8.96 28.64 7.30
CA GLN A 610 -8.55 29.82 6.53
C GLN A 610 -9.73 30.54 5.86
N LEU A 611 -10.70 29.77 5.38
CA LEU A 611 -11.88 30.28 4.68
C LEU A 611 -12.95 30.84 5.62
N HIS A 612 -13.12 30.24 6.80
CA HIS A 612 -14.11 30.63 7.80
C HIS A 612 -13.46 31.22 9.06
N ALA A 613 -13.10 30.35 10.01
CA ALA A 613 -12.48 30.72 11.27
C ALA A 613 -11.89 29.49 11.97
N ALA A 614 -11.13 29.72 13.05
CA ALA A 614 -10.62 28.66 13.93
C ALA A 614 -11.72 27.78 14.55
N HIS A 615 -12.95 28.31 14.63
CA HIS A 615 -14.14 27.67 15.19
C HIS A 615 -15.32 27.96 14.28
N VAL A 616 -16.10 26.94 13.96
CA VAL A 616 -17.19 27.01 12.98
C VAL A 616 -18.56 26.91 13.66
N SER A 617 -19.56 27.54 13.07
CA SER A 617 -20.94 27.48 13.55
C SER A 617 -21.92 27.54 12.39
N THR A 618 -23.19 27.81 12.67
CA THR A 618 -24.26 27.85 11.66
C THR A 618 -23.88 28.76 10.48
N TYR A 619 -24.16 28.28 9.26
CA TYR A 619 -23.80 28.83 7.95
C TYR A 619 -22.35 28.64 7.50
N ASP A 620 -21.43 28.19 8.37
CA ASP A 620 -20.10 27.78 7.93
C ASP A 620 -20.15 26.44 7.20
N ARG A 621 -19.21 26.26 6.26
CA ARG A 621 -19.12 25.07 5.41
C ARG A 621 -17.85 24.31 5.73
N LEU A 622 -17.90 22.98 5.70
CA LEU A 622 -16.71 22.13 5.83
C LEU A 622 -16.22 21.72 4.44
N TRP A 623 -14.99 22.09 4.11
CA TRP A 623 -14.44 22.00 2.75
C TRP A 623 -13.62 20.73 2.53
N SER A 624 -13.71 20.16 1.33
CA SER A 624 -12.85 19.05 0.91
C SER A 624 -11.43 19.48 0.55
N CYS A 625 -10.50 18.53 0.56
CA CYS A 625 -9.11 18.72 0.16
C CYS A 625 -8.95 18.99 -1.34
N LEU A 626 -7.75 19.43 -1.75
CA LEU A 626 -7.39 19.52 -3.16
C LEU A 626 -7.30 18.13 -3.82
N PRO A 627 -7.64 18.01 -5.12
CA PRO A 627 -8.05 19.07 -6.04
C PRO A 627 -9.56 19.39 -6.00
N PHE A 628 -10.31 18.82 -5.06
CA PHE A 628 -11.77 18.86 -5.06
C PHE A 628 -12.36 20.17 -4.50
N LEU A 629 -11.74 20.73 -3.45
CA LEU A 629 -12.04 22.02 -2.81
C LEU A 629 -13.49 22.50 -2.97
N ARG A 630 -14.43 21.77 -2.39
CA ARG A 630 -15.85 22.11 -2.41
C ARG A 630 -16.51 21.87 -1.05
N PRO A 631 -17.66 22.51 -0.75
CA PRO A 631 -18.44 22.19 0.44
C PRO A 631 -18.84 20.72 0.45
N MET A 632 -18.51 20.01 1.54
CA MET A 632 -18.98 18.64 1.79
C MET A 632 -20.26 18.66 2.63
N VAL A 633 -20.28 19.54 3.63
CA VAL A 633 -21.45 19.80 4.48
C VAL A 633 -21.52 21.28 4.87
N THR A 634 -22.73 21.75 5.17
CA THR A 634 -22.98 23.09 5.72
C THR A 634 -23.64 22.96 7.09
N ILE A 635 -23.18 23.72 8.09
CA ILE A 635 -23.78 23.70 9.42
C ILE A 635 -25.11 24.46 9.37
N VAL A 636 -26.22 23.78 9.65
CA VAL A 636 -27.57 24.37 9.60
C VAL A 636 -28.18 24.59 10.98
N GLY A 637 -27.61 24.00 12.02
CA GLY A 637 -28.05 24.21 13.39
C GLY A 637 -26.90 24.01 14.37
N ASP A 638 -26.83 24.86 15.38
CA ASP A 638 -25.84 24.77 16.45
C ASP A 638 -26.47 25.28 17.75
N SER A 639 -26.69 24.39 18.70
CA SER A 639 -27.34 24.75 19.96
C SER A 639 -26.42 25.55 20.89
N LEU A 640 -25.10 25.52 20.66
CA LEU A 640 -24.08 26.26 21.42
C LEU A 640 -23.51 27.47 20.67
N GLY A 641 -23.85 27.60 19.38
CA GLY A 641 -23.38 28.64 18.48
C GLY A 641 -23.91 30.04 18.75
N GLY A 642 -23.39 31.01 18.00
CA GLY A 642 -23.71 32.43 18.16
C GLY A 642 -23.33 32.96 19.54
N ASP A 643 -24.21 33.77 20.14
CA ASP A 643 -23.99 34.40 21.45
C ASP A 643 -24.24 33.46 22.66
N LYS A 644 -24.60 32.20 22.42
CA LYS A 644 -24.97 31.27 23.52
C LYS A 644 -23.76 30.86 24.35
N TYR A 645 -22.76 30.24 23.71
CA TYR A 645 -21.43 30.14 24.31
C TYR A 645 -20.59 31.38 23.98
N GLY A 646 -20.66 31.84 22.72
CA GLY A 646 -19.91 32.99 22.26
C GLY A 646 -18.39 32.76 22.31
N THR A 647 -17.67 33.81 22.71
CA THR A 647 -16.22 33.77 22.95
C THR A 647 -15.97 34.01 24.43
N ASP A 648 -15.22 33.12 25.09
CA ASP A 648 -14.90 33.28 26.51
C ASP A 648 -13.84 34.38 26.75
N ALA A 649 -13.58 34.69 28.02
CA ALA A 649 -12.67 35.78 28.43
C ALA A 649 -11.21 35.62 27.95
N VAL A 650 -10.81 34.42 27.50
CA VAL A 650 -9.47 34.14 26.98
C VAL A 650 -9.48 33.77 25.50
N GLY A 651 -10.59 34.01 24.80
CA GLY A 651 -10.72 33.76 23.36
C GLY A 651 -11.18 32.35 22.99
N GLY A 652 -11.64 31.55 23.98
CA GLY A 652 -12.11 30.19 23.77
C GLY A 652 -13.48 30.14 23.10
N ARG A 653 -13.66 29.23 22.14
CA ARG A 653 -14.92 28.98 21.42
C ARG A 653 -15.13 27.47 21.20
N VAL A 654 -16.36 27.07 20.90
CA VAL A 654 -16.75 25.68 20.62
C VAL A 654 -16.55 25.29 19.15
N HIS A 655 -16.46 23.99 18.86
CA HIS A 655 -16.39 23.41 17.50
C HIS A 655 -15.14 23.83 16.72
N ASP A 656 -13.98 23.40 17.20
CA ASP A 656 -12.69 23.88 16.69
C ASP A 656 -12.13 23.12 15.48
N LEU A 657 -11.27 23.84 14.76
CA LEU A 657 -10.41 23.41 13.66
C LEU A 657 -8.91 23.67 13.97
N LEU A 658 -8.59 23.84 15.25
CA LEU A 658 -7.23 24.11 15.74
C LEU A 658 -6.53 22.80 16.09
N GLY A 659 -7.24 21.89 16.76
CA GLY A 659 -6.74 20.58 17.12
C GLY A 659 -6.70 19.62 15.93
N THR A 660 -5.91 18.56 16.06
CA THR A 660 -5.82 17.47 15.07
C THR A 660 -6.73 16.30 15.43
N ARG A 661 -6.51 15.75 16.64
CA ARG A 661 -7.24 14.70 17.39
C ARG A 661 -6.32 14.17 18.48
N CYS A 662 -6.85 13.61 19.56
CA CYS A 662 -5.99 12.83 20.46
C CYS A 662 -5.55 11.51 19.78
N ASP A 663 -4.31 11.10 19.98
CA ASP A 663 -3.71 9.96 19.27
C ASP A 663 -2.73 9.16 20.14
N PRO A 664 -2.57 7.85 19.87
CA PRO A 664 -1.71 6.98 20.68
C PRO A 664 -0.23 7.35 20.58
N TYR A 665 0.20 8.01 19.51
CA TYR A 665 1.61 8.31 19.24
C TYR A 665 2.09 9.47 20.11
N VAL A 666 1.33 10.56 20.18
CA VAL A 666 1.59 11.68 21.07
C VAL A 666 1.50 11.23 22.53
N ASN A 667 0.53 10.37 22.88
CA ASN A 667 0.47 9.81 24.23
C ASN A 667 1.71 8.98 24.57
N LYS A 668 2.15 8.09 23.66
CA LYS A 668 3.35 7.29 23.83
C LYS A 668 4.59 8.16 23.98
N MET A 669 4.70 9.22 23.17
CA MET A 669 5.78 10.19 23.23
C MET A 669 5.82 10.96 24.56
N LEU A 670 4.67 11.40 25.08
CA LEU A 670 4.59 12.23 26.28
C LEU A 670 4.63 11.41 27.59
N THR A 671 4.08 10.20 27.60
CA THR A 671 3.87 9.42 28.83
C THR A 671 4.67 8.11 28.87
N GLY A 672 5.16 7.62 27.73
CA GLY A 672 5.81 6.31 27.61
C GLY A 672 4.84 5.12 27.57
N HIS A 673 3.54 5.34 27.79
CA HIS A 673 2.52 4.29 27.87
C HIS A 673 1.69 4.18 26.58
N ASP A 674 1.23 2.97 26.27
CA ASP A 674 0.33 2.72 25.14
C ASP A 674 -1.13 2.85 25.61
N PHE A 675 -1.98 3.46 24.78
CA PHE A 675 -3.41 3.54 25.00
C PHE A 675 -4.17 3.59 23.66
N ASP A 676 -5.01 2.59 23.41
CA ASP A 676 -5.59 2.34 22.08
C ASP A 676 -6.98 2.96 21.85
N TYR A 677 -7.50 3.73 22.81
CA TYR A 677 -8.86 4.29 22.74
C TYR A 677 -8.89 5.81 22.53
N HIS A 678 -7.79 6.37 22.06
CA HIS A 678 -7.72 7.72 21.50
C HIS A 678 -8.63 7.89 20.29
N CYS A 679 -9.02 9.13 19.99
CA CYS A 679 -9.88 9.47 18.85
C CYS A 679 -9.32 8.96 17.53
N HIS A 680 -8.00 9.08 17.33
CA HIS A 680 -7.32 8.52 16.18
C HIS A 680 -7.62 7.02 16.00
N SER A 681 -7.36 6.20 17.02
CA SER A 681 -7.58 4.76 16.97
C SER A 681 -9.06 4.38 16.86
N ASN A 682 -9.95 5.15 17.50
CA ASN A 682 -11.40 4.98 17.39
C ASN A 682 -11.89 5.21 15.96
N LEU A 683 -11.44 6.28 15.30
CA LEU A 683 -11.76 6.60 13.92
C LEU A 683 -11.19 5.53 12.96
N THR A 684 -9.93 5.12 13.15
CA THR A 684 -9.31 4.05 12.36
C THR A 684 -10.15 2.77 12.42
N ARG A 685 -10.58 2.35 13.62
CA ARG A 685 -11.48 1.19 13.77
C ARG A 685 -12.85 1.39 13.13
N ALA A 686 -13.40 2.59 13.22
CA ALA A 686 -14.71 2.91 12.67
C ALA A 686 -14.76 2.79 11.14
N ILE A 687 -13.68 3.18 10.45
CA ILE A 687 -13.63 3.22 8.98
C ILE A 687 -13.07 1.96 8.32
N MET A 688 -12.38 1.09 9.07
CA MET A 688 -11.86 -0.19 8.54
C MET A 688 -12.93 -1.05 7.82
N PRO A 689 -14.16 -1.20 8.34
CA PRO A 689 -15.22 -1.94 7.63
C PRO A 689 -15.62 -1.34 6.27
N TRP A 690 -15.30 -0.07 6.03
CA TRP A 690 -15.56 0.66 4.79
C TRP A 690 -14.41 0.55 3.77
N GLY A 691 -13.42 -0.30 4.05
CA GLY A 691 -12.26 -0.50 3.18
C GLY A 691 -11.22 0.61 3.27
N LEU A 692 -11.33 1.49 4.27
CA LEU A 692 -10.36 2.54 4.55
C LEU A 692 -9.33 2.09 5.59
N THR A 693 -8.22 2.80 5.65
CA THR A 693 -7.07 2.51 6.52
C THR A 693 -6.79 3.69 7.44
N GLU A 694 -5.84 3.51 8.36
CA GLU A 694 -5.36 4.58 9.24
C GLU A 694 -4.90 5.84 8.48
N TYR A 695 -4.33 5.69 7.27
CA TYR A 695 -3.89 6.82 6.42
C TYR A 695 -5.04 7.71 5.92
N ASP A 696 -6.27 7.20 5.97
CA ASP A 696 -7.45 7.93 5.53
C ASP A 696 -8.00 8.85 6.63
N VAL A 697 -7.70 8.57 7.90
CA VAL A 697 -8.00 9.44 9.05
C VAL A 697 -7.25 10.76 8.91
N HIS A 698 -7.96 11.86 9.12
CA HIS A 698 -7.46 13.22 8.91
C HIS A 698 -7.80 14.11 10.11
N ASP A 699 -7.31 15.35 10.09
CA ASP A 699 -7.61 16.32 11.16
C ASP A 699 -9.11 16.54 11.27
N VAL A 700 -9.60 16.52 12.50
CA VAL A 700 -11.03 16.47 12.80
C VAL A 700 -11.64 17.86 12.86
N ILE A 701 -12.97 17.90 12.89
CA ILE A 701 -13.67 18.97 13.61
C ILE A 701 -13.93 18.48 15.04
N ASN A 702 -13.50 19.26 16.04
CA ASN A 702 -13.64 18.94 17.45
C ASN A 702 -14.99 19.47 17.97
N LEU A 703 -16.03 18.64 17.86
CA LEU A 703 -17.41 18.99 18.24
C LEU A 703 -17.55 19.18 19.75
N PHE A 704 -18.27 20.23 20.13
CA PHE A 704 -18.55 20.64 21.52
C PHE A 704 -17.31 21.03 22.35
N GLN A 705 -16.10 20.83 21.83
CA GLN A 705 -14.85 21.13 22.49
C GLN A 705 -14.59 22.63 22.52
N VAL A 706 -14.23 23.17 23.68
CA VAL A 706 -13.82 24.58 23.82
C VAL A 706 -12.31 24.68 23.74
N THR A 707 -11.82 25.46 22.78
CA THR A 707 -10.38 25.69 22.60
C THR A 707 -10.06 27.09 22.15
N GLY A 708 -8.79 27.44 22.20
CA GLY A 708 -8.25 28.69 21.66
C GLY A 708 -6.73 28.69 21.73
N LEU A 709 -6.16 29.84 21.38
CA LEU A 709 -4.73 30.12 21.56
C LEU A 709 -4.58 31.13 22.69
N ASN A 710 -3.67 30.86 23.62
CA ASN A 710 -3.36 31.81 24.68
C ASN A 710 -2.47 32.96 24.14
N ARG A 711 -2.03 33.87 25.03
CA ARG A 711 -1.18 35.02 24.65
C ARG A 711 0.19 34.64 24.09
N ASP A 712 0.63 33.40 24.27
CA ASP A 712 1.88 32.85 23.74
C ASP A 712 1.65 31.99 22.48
N ASP A 713 0.48 32.10 21.85
CA ASP A 713 0.04 31.28 20.71
C ASP A 713 -0.01 29.77 21.00
N LYS A 714 -0.13 29.36 22.27
CA LYS A 714 -0.25 27.96 22.67
C LYS A 714 -1.69 27.52 22.74
N TYR A 715 -1.96 26.35 22.18
CA TYR A 715 -3.26 25.68 22.21
C TYR A 715 -3.69 25.35 23.64
N PHE A 716 -4.93 25.68 23.99
CA PHE A 716 -5.56 25.30 25.25
C PHE A 716 -6.92 24.64 25.01
N MET A 717 -7.36 23.86 26.00
CA MET A 717 -8.68 23.23 26.03
C MET A 717 -9.40 23.61 27.33
N ARG A 718 -10.73 23.60 27.30
CA ARG A 718 -11.60 23.84 28.45
C ARG A 718 -12.74 22.83 28.52
N PRO A 719 -13.39 22.70 29.70
CA PRO A 719 -14.53 21.82 29.86
C PRO A 719 -15.64 22.12 28.84
N CYS A 720 -16.20 21.06 28.27
CA CYS A 720 -17.31 21.11 27.34
C CYS A 720 -18.55 21.73 28.02
N PRO A 721 -19.15 22.80 27.45
CA PRO A 721 -20.29 23.50 28.05
C PRO A 721 -21.64 22.83 27.74
N ALA A 722 -21.64 21.75 26.95
CA ALA A 722 -22.85 21.10 26.47
C ALA A 722 -23.68 20.52 27.62
N LYS A 723 -25.00 20.58 27.47
CA LYS A 723 -26.01 20.01 28.35
C LYS A 723 -26.70 18.83 27.65
N PRO A 724 -27.47 18.02 28.39
CA PRO A 724 -28.33 17.01 27.77
C PRO A 724 -29.23 17.65 26.71
N GLY A 725 -29.15 17.16 25.47
CA GLY A 725 -29.92 17.63 24.33
C GLY A 725 -29.28 18.73 23.47
N ASP A 726 -28.11 19.26 23.85
CA ASP A 726 -27.35 20.12 22.95
C ASP A 726 -26.92 19.37 21.69
N TYR A 727 -26.80 20.08 20.57
CA TYR A 727 -26.60 19.49 19.26
C TYR A 727 -25.89 20.41 18.27
N ILE A 728 -25.37 19.79 17.22
CA ILE A 728 -24.96 20.44 15.97
C ILE A 728 -25.57 19.67 14.79
N GLU A 729 -26.03 20.37 13.77
CA GLU A 729 -26.63 19.82 12.56
C GLU A 729 -25.85 20.20 11.31
N PHE A 730 -25.63 19.21 10.46
CA PHE A 730 -24.97 19.34 9.18
C PHE A 730 -25.95 18.98 8.07
N PHE A 731 -26.10 19.84 7.08
CA PHE A 731 -26.73 19.50 5.82
C PHE A 731 -25.67 18.97 4.85
N ALA A 732 -25.92 17.81 4.23
CA ALA A 732 -24.99 17.15 3.33
C ALA A 732 -25.07 17.72 1.91
N GLU A 733 -23.99 18.36 1.45
CA GLU A 733 -23.89 18.97 0.13
C GLU A 733 -23.58 17.95 -0.98
N ILE A 734 -22.96 16.83 -0.58
CA ILE A 734 -22.64 15.67 -1.40
C ILE A 734 -22.95 14.39 -0.61
N ASP A 735 -22.90 13.23 -1.27
CA ASP A 735 -22.92 11.95 -0.57
C ASP A 735 -21.66 11.82 0.28
N VAL A 736 -21.80 11.79 1.61
CA VAL A 736 -20.66 11.70 2.53
C VAL A 736 -20.69 10.43 3.38
N LEU A 737 -19.49 9.89 3.63
CA LEU A 737 -19.21 8.98 4.72
C LEU A 737 -18.73 9.83 5.90
N MET A 738 -19.41 9.75 7.04
CA MET A 738 -18.98 10.39 8.28
C MET A 738 -18.46 9.33 9.25
N ALA A 739 -17.47 9.68 10.08
CA ALA A 739 -17.08 8.88 11.23
C ALA A 739 -16.84 9.77 12.45
N LEU A 740 -17.43 9.39 13.57
CA LEU A 740 -17.34 10.12 14.84
C LEU A 740 -16.71 9.24 15.90
N SER A 741 -15.77 9.80 16.64
CA SER A 741 -15.23 9.23 17.88
C SER A 741 -15.77 10.00 19.08
N THR A 742 -16.22 9.28 20.10
CA THR A 742 -16.45 9.84 21.44
C THR A 742 -15.12 9.90 22.18
N CYS A 743 -14.61 11.12 22.38
CA CYS A 743 -13.28 11.33 22.92
C CYS A 743 -13.11 10.73 24.32
N PRO A 744 -11.99 10.00 24.59
CA PRO A 744 -11.74 9.44 25.92
C PRO A 744 -11.43 10.49 26.99
N GLY A 745 -11.20 11.75 26.59
CA GLY A 745 -11.14 12.89 27.48
C GLY A 745 -12.49 13.34 28.04
N GLY A 746 -13.59 12.73 27.60
CA GLY A 746 -14.93 13.01 28.09
C GLY A 746 -15.40 14.44 27.81
N ASP A 747 -15.70 15.18 28.86
CA ASP A 747 -15.98 16.62 28.80
C ASP A 747 -14.73 17.50 28.96
N LEU A 748 -13.53 16.90 29.07
CA LEU A 748 -12.23 17.56 29.30
C LEU A 748 -12.05 18.26 30.65
N SER A 749 -12.96 18.07 31.61
CA SER A 749 -12.82 18.62 32.96
C SER A 749 -11.75 17.93 33.81
N ALA A 750 -11.46 16.65 33.51
CA ALA A 750 -10.44 15.84 34.18
C ALA A 750 -9.23 15.53 33.28
N TRP A 751 -9.05 16.26 32.17
CA TRP A 751 -8.03 15.96 31.17
C TRP A 751 -6.61 16.12 31.72
N SER A 752 -5.78 15.09 31.59
CA SER A 752 -4.34 15.16 31.86
C SER A 752 -3.55 14.11 31.08
N PHE A 753 -2.32 14.46 30.67
CA PHE A 753 -1.37 13.47 30.17
C PHE A 753 -0.72 12.75 31.36
N GLY A 754 -0.98 11.45 31.50
CA GLY A 754 -0.38 10.61 32.55
C GLY A 754 -1.07 10.66 33.93
N GLY A 755 -2.20 11.36 34.09
CA GLY A 755 -3.07 11.26 35.27
C GLY A 755 -4.09 10.12 35.18
N GLY A 756 -4.66 9.70 36.31
CA GLY A 756 -5.46 8.48 36.46
C GLY A 756 -6.54 8.30 35.39
N ALA A 757 -6.40 7.25 34.56
CA ALA A 757 -7.33 6.93 33.48
C ALA A 757 -8.79 6.75 33.92
N ASP A 758 -8.98 6.46 35.21
CA ASP A 758 -10.27 6.28 35.89
C ASP A 758 -11.02 7.62 36.04
N ASP A 759 -10.32 8.73 36.29
CA ASP A 759 -10.94 10.05 36.46
C ASP A 759 -11.52 10.57 35.13
N MET A 760 -10.80 10.35 34.03
CA MET A 760 -11.29 10.70 32.69
C MET A 760 -12.47 9.80 32.27
N LEU A 761 -12.49 8.53 32.67
CA LEU A 761 -13.57 7.61 32.32
C LEU A 761 -14.90 8.07 32.93
N ALA A 762 -14.88 8.59 34.16
CA ALA A 762 -16.06 9.09 34.86
C ALA A 762 -16.73 10.30 34.16
N THR A 763 -15.99 11.00 33.29
CA THR A 763 -16.50 12.16 32.52
C THR A 763 -16.92 11.79 31.09
N CYS A 764 -16.74 10.53 30.67
CA CYS A 764 -17.12 10.07 29.33
C CYS A 764 -18.61 9.78 29.27
N ARG A 765 -19.28 10.29 28.23
CA ARG A 765 -20.71 10.06 27.93
C ARG A 765 -20.88 9.71 26.45
N PRO A 766 -21.94 8.97 26.06
CA PRO A 766 -22.17 8.67 24.66
C PRO A 766 -22.60 9.92 23.86
N LEU A 767 -22.44 9.87 22.54
CA LEU A 767 -23.04 10.83 21.60
C LEU A 767 -24.11 10.14 20.76
N ARG A 768 -25.18 10.86 20.40
CA ARG A 768 -26.24 10.34 19.53
C ARG A 768 -26.13 10.96 18.14
N VAL A 769 -26.32 10.14 17.12
CA VAL A 769 -26.33 10.53 15.71
C VAL A 769 -27.71 10.22 15.14
N GLU A 770 -28.31 11.21 14.49
CA GLU A 770 -29.58 11.08 13.77
C GLU A 770 -29.41 11.60 12.34
N VAL A 771 -29.80 10.80 11.34
CA VAL A 771 -29.82 11.22 9.93
C VAL A 771 -31.27 11.35 9.48
N TRP A 772 -31.58 12.49 8.87
CA TRP A 772 -32.93 12.90 8.49
C TRP A 772 -33.01 13.14 6.98
N GLU A 773 -33.98 12.51 6.34
CA GLU A 773 -34.43 12.80 4.98
C GLU A 773 -35.41 13.98 5.01
N ILE A 774 -35.20 14.99 4.16
CA ILE A 774 -36.16 16.07 3.95
C ILE A 774 -37.21 15.57 2.96
N THR A 775 -38.44 15.38 3.43
CA THR A 775 -39.50 14.76 2.62
C THR A 775 -40.20 15.73 1.69
N ASP A 776 -40.24 17.03 2.03
CA ASP A 776 -40.74 18.08 1.17
C ASP A 776 -39.62 18.68 0.33
N GLN A 777 -39.58 18.30 -0.95
CA GLN A 777 -38.56 18.76 -1.90
C GLN A 777 -38.62 20.27 -2.16
N THR A 778 -39.73 20.95 -1.85
CA THR A 778 -39.81 22.42 -2.01
C THR A 778 -38.87 23.16 -1.06
N VAL A 779 -38.48 22.52 0.07
CA VAL A 779 -37.46 23.03 1.00
C VAL A 779 -36.10 23.16 0.31
N LEU A 780 -35.79 22.26 -0.63
CA LEU A 780 -34.55 22.22 -1.40
C LEU A 780 -34.61 23.02 -2.71
N LYS A 781 -35.65 23.83 -2.90
CA LYS A 781 -35.71 24.73 -4.06
C LYS A 781 -34.47 25.63 -4.10
N ASP A 782 -33.85 25.75 -5.27
CA ASP A 782 -32.62 26.55 -5.49
C ASP A 782 -31.36 25.97 -4.81
N TRP A 783 -31.41 24.73 -4.29
CA TRP A 783 -30.23 23.96 -3.89
C TRP A 783 -29.80 23.04 -5.03
N GLU A 784 -28.50 22.99 -5.27
CA GLU A 784 -27.85 22.03 -6.17
C GLU A 784 -26.67 21.36 -5.44
N PRO A 785 -26.39 20.08 -5.72
CA PRO A 785 -25.22 19.41 -5.17
C PRO A 785 -23.93 20.17 -5.48
N SER A 786 -23.06 20.24 -4.49
CA SER A 786 -21.79 20.97 -4.57
C SER A 786 -20.83 20.34 -5.59
N GLU A 787 -20.27 21.14 -6.49
CA GLU A 787 -19.32 20.70 -7.52
C GLU A 787 -17.88 21.20 -7.26
N PRO A 788 -16.84 20.46 -7.69
CA PRO A 788 -15.46 20.92 -7.58
C PRO A 788 -15.21 22.18 -8.42
N PRO A 789 -14.24 23.03 -8.04
CA PRO A 789 -13.93 24.21 -8.82
C PRO A 789 -13.33 23.79 -10.17
N ALA A 790 -13.82 24.40 -11.25
CA ALA A 790 -13.33 24.18 -12.60
C ALA A 790 -11.99 24.89 -12.87
N TYR A 791 -10.98 24.63 -12.04
CA TYR A 791 -9.64 25.19 -12.21
C TYR A 791 -8.98 24.61 -13.47
N LYS A 792 -8.90 25.42 -14.52
CA LYS A 792 -8.35 25.01 -15.83
C LYS A 792 -6.84 25.16 -15.96
N GLY A 793 -6.21 25.87 -15.03
CA GLY A 793 -4.85 26.38 -15.21
C GLY A 793 -3.74 25.34 -15.21
N LEU A 794 -4.02 24.02 -15.16
CA LEU A 794 -3.08 22.89 -15.22
C LEU A 794 -1.75 23.09 -14.45
N HIS A 795 -1.79 23.88 -13.37
CA HIS A 795 -0.59 24.31 -12.64
C HIS A 795 0.46 25.06 -13.48
N GLY A 796 0.03 25.78 -14.52
CA GLY A 796 0.88 26.48 -15.47
C GLY A 796 1.59 25.57 -16.45
N ILE A 797 1.24 24.27 -16.48
CA ILE A 797 1.78 23.33 -17.45
C ILE A 797 1.03 23.53 -18.76
N ASP A 798 1.76 24.01 -19.77
CA ASP A 798 1.28 23.99 -21.13
C ASP A 798 1.41 22.57 -21.67
N LEU A 799 0.31 22.05 -22.23
CA LEU A 799 0.27 20.73 -22.88
C LEU A 799 0.34 20.86 -24.41
N SER A 800 0.62 22.07 -24.91
CA SER A 800 0.90 22.35 -26.33
C SER A 800 2.09 21.58 -26.85
#